data_AF-C4R2V3-F1
#
_entry.id   AF-C4R2V3-F1
#
_cell.length_a   1.000
_cell.length_b   1.000
_cell.length_c   1.000
_cell.angle_alpha   90.00
_cell.angle_beta   90.00
_cell.angle_gamma   90.00
#
_symmetry.space_group_name_H-M   'P 1'
#
loop_
_entity.id
_entity.type
_entity.pdbx_description
1 polymer ?
#
loop_
_entity_poly.entity_id
_entity_poly.type
_entity_poly.pdbx_seq_one_letter_code
_entity_poly.pdbx_strand_id
1 'polypeptide(L)'
;MDEEIYDEFGNLIGGENDSLASSSESEIENISGEKSEEESDVASHNENESPQQNNQQLVPTFEKVYGNEVEVLIEQEDAQDINVPLVQPEIVKSVKIEETDLPSTTYSKDYLAQLSQIPERVINLAFVGNLHSGKTSCIDMFVEDTHDYVNQEAHSSKNYKPQRYTDTYKLEIERQTSIKSTPITILGTNLAGQSSVLNIIDTPGHIDFLDELAVSLRAVDNAVIVLDCLEGLTIGTELVIENCLKTGTNMILMVNKFDRLILELKLPIQDAYFKLRHVIEQVNLFIKESPYLTKNYKSKRLSPELGNVCFSSTTFNTCFTLYSFAELYVQTRQLTVHPAELSKRLWGDVFYDPETRKFSKKGKDRSFIKFILEPIYKLVSITITKTPEDLSLSLAKLNITDISKKSLQLDSQILLKIIFKRFFGKPLQAFTSLLNKSAVSPVESTETKFSSIYHGPHISCDSARPLVAVITKLLDASQGTSFLGLCRVVSGTLERGSQITVIGEGFSESYDEDSVTVPVSALFIPGGRYQIPVSKVSAGNICLLSSNENFDNFISRQVVIYDSSNPEKFNVEPIDYILTPVLKVALQPMNLSETPKFLTGLRKIKKSFPGSQIKVEESGEHVVIGSGEFYMDCLLHDLRYLYTDIEIKVSDPVTKFMESCIESSKVRIPVESSNGKNSISIIAEPLEPEIAKDMESGRIDVQYRQSNLKYERFISRWFKEYGWDSLAANSIWSLGPESHDTNILIDDTLPDEVDKKALKGLQDSVVQGFKWAAREGPLCDEPISNTKFKIIEASLASSPLDANGGQIIPMVRKACYLALMIATPKLMEPVYQIDILCRSDVVGKLEKLLDKRRGTILHDTPIGGTPLYRVVGMVPVIDSFGLETDIRVMTQGLATCLLHFARWDAVPGDPLDEHAFIPQLKPAPFNSLARDFVTKTRKRKGIGQDPSLTKYLDESVVMELKESGVI
;
A
#
# COMPACT_ATOMS: atom_id res chain seq x y z
N MET A 1 34.93 -17.69 -37.03
CA MET A 1 35.57 -18.94 -36.58
C MET A 1 35.89 -18.73 -35.10
N ASP A 2 35.08 -19.08 -34.12
CA ASP A 2 33.80 -19.78 -34.05
C ASP A 2 33.01 -19.09 -32.92
N GLU A 3 31.90 -18.40 -33.23
CA GLU A 3 31.06 -17.66 -32.27
C GLU A 3 29.68 -18.31 -32.06
N GLU A 4 29.45 -19.51 -32.60
CA GLU A 4 28.14 -20.19 -32.56
C GLU A 4 28.02 -21.25 -31.45
N ILE A 5 29.03 -21.39 -30.59
CA ILE A 5 29.12 -22.51 -29.65
C ILE A 5 28.56 -22.14 -28.26
N TYR A 6 28.22 -20.88 -27.99
CA TYR A 6 27.70 -20.46 -26.67
C TYR A 6 26.43 -19.60 -26.78
N ASP A 7 25.48 -19.76 -25.86
CA ASP A 7 24.26 -18.95 -25.77
C ASP A 7 24.49 -17.59 -25.08
N GLU A 8 23.46 -16.73 -25.09
CA GLU A 8 23.50 -15.38 -24.50
C GLU A 8 23.69 -15.36 -22.96
N PHE A 9 23.73 -16.52 -22.31
CA PHE A 9 24.02 -16.70 -20.89
C PHE A 9 25.39 -17.37 -20.62
N GLY A 10 26.16 -17.68 -21.68
CA GLY A 10 27.48 -18.30 -21.58
C GLY A 10 27.47 -19.83 -21.52
N ASN A 11 26.37 -20.49 -21.87
CA ASN A 11 26.27 -21.96 -21.91
C ASN A 11 26.60 -22.51 -23.29
N LEU A 12 27.26 -23.68 -23.36
CA LEU A 12 27.63 -24.31 -24.63
C LEU A 12 26.38 -24.83 -25.39
N ILE A 13 26.16 -24.44 -26.64
CA ILE A 13 25.08 -24.94 -27.50
C ILE A 13 25.55 -26.23 -28.18
N GLY A 14 24.92 -27.36 -27.83
CA GLY A 14 25.07 -28.63 -28.57
C GLY A 14 25.95 -29.71 -27.95
N GLY A 15 26.35 -29.60 -26.67
CA GLY A 15 26.99 -30.72 -25.96
C GLY A 15 25.98 -31.80 -25.60
N GLU A 16 26.17 -33.02 -26.09
CA GLU A 16 25.41 -34.21 -25.66
C GLU A 16 25.50 -34.37 -24.13
N ASN A 17 24.38 -34.78 -23.54
CA ASN A 17 24.25 -35.12 -22.13
C ASN A 17 25.37 -36.07 -21.68
N ASP A 18 26.28 -35.58 -20.85
CA ASP A 18 26.92 -36.40 -19.83
C ASP A 18 26.95 -35.61 -18.52
N SER A 19 26.03 -36.01 -17.65
CA SER A 19 26.10 -35.80 -16.21
C SER A 19 27.45 -36.31 -15.71
N LEU A 20 28.27 -35.47 -15.07
CA LEU A 20 29.27 -35.94 -14.11
C LEU A 20 29.71 -34.78 -13.18
N ALA A 21 29.20 -34.88 -11.96
CA ALA A 21 29.85 -34.64 -10.67
C ALA A 21 31.07 -33.68 -10.65
N SER A 22 30.89 -32.53 -9.99
CA SER A 22 31.99 -31.83 -9.33
C SER A 22 32.19 -32.43 -7.94
N SER A 23 33.03 -33.46 -7.83
CA SER A 23 33.64 -33.86 -6.56
C SER A 23 34.89 -33.02 -6.32
N SER A 24 34.89 -32.26 -5.23
CA SER A 24 36.10 -31.76 -4.60
C SER A 24 36.69 -32.87 -3.74
N GLU A 25 37.68 -33.60 -4.25
CA GLU A 25 38.49 -34.50 -3.42
C GLU A 25 39.79 -33.83 -2.98
N SER A 26 39.97 -33.85 -1.66
CA SER A 26 41.19 -33.60 -0.92
C SER A 26 42.21 -34.72 -1.15
N GLU A 27 43.45 -34.30 -1.40
CA GLU A 27 44.68 -35.08 -1.55
C GLU A 27 44.86 -36.17 -0.47
N ILE A 28 45.06 -37.43 -0.88
CA ILE A 28 45.83 -38.42 -0.13
C ILE A 28 46.73 -39.20 -1.11
N GLU A 29 47.98 -39.38 -0.69
CA GLU A 29 49.18 -39.75 -1.46
C GLU A 29 49.19 -41.16 -2.09
N ASN A 30 49.86 -41.21 -3.26
CA ASN A 30 50.38 -42.39 -3.96
C ASN A 30 51.29 -43.29 -3.10
N ILE A 31 51.20 -44.62 -3.25
CA ILE A 31 52.38 -45.55 -3.28
C ILE A 31 52.09 -46.80 -4.16
N SER A 32 52.83 -46.91 -5.28
CA SER A 32 53.37 -48.08 -6.04
C SER A 32 52.55 -49.37 -6.26
N GLY A 33 52.61 -50.11 -7.38
CA GLY A 33 53.48 -50.10 -8.55
C GLY A 33 53.49 -51.47 -9.27
N GLU A 34 53.84 -51.44 -10.57
CA GLU A 34 54.44 -52.48 -11.46
C GLU A 34 53.58 -53.67 -11.97
N LYS A 35 53.31 -53.73 -13.29
CA LYS A 35 54.03 -54.45 -14.42
C LYS A 35 53.69 -55.95 -14.47
N SER A 36 53.64 -56.70 -15.58
CA SER A 36 53.74 -56.60 -17.05
C SER A 36 53.10 -57.94 -17.54
N GLU A 37 52.77 -58.28 -18.79
CA GLU A 37 53.54 -58.32 -20.04
C GLU A 37 52.67 -58.99 -21.14
N GLU A 38 53.06 -58.78 -22.40
CA GLU A 38 52.52 -59.29 -23.68
C GLU A 38 52.69 -60.85 -23.81
N GLU A 39 52.08 -61.64 -24.70
CA GLU A 39 52.13 -61.61 -26.17
C GLU A 39 51.39 -62.85 -26.81
N SER A 40 50.91 -62.71 -28.06
CA SER A 40 50.81 -63.69 -29.18
C SER A 40 49.58 -64.65 -29.43
N ASP A 41 48.90 -64.33 -30.55
CA ASP A 41 48.21 -65.06 -31.65
C ASP A 41 47.96 -66.61 -31.67
N VAL A 42 46.76 -67.02 -32.15
CA VAL A 42 46.46 -67.60 -33.51
C VAL A 42 45.00 -68.14 -33.59
N ALA A 43 44.33 -67.83 -34.70
CA ALA A 43 42.95 -68.18 -35.14
C ALA A 43 42.71 -69.72 -35.36
N SER A 44 41.53 -70.32 -35.59
CA SER A 44 40.21 -69.93 -36.12
C SER A 44 39.19 -71.10 -36.03
N HIS A 45 37.88 -70.78 -35.93
CA HIS A 45 36.66 -71.53 -36.33
C HIS A 45 36.23 -72.80 -35.53
N ASN A 46 34.96 -73.06 -35.15
CA ASN A 46 33.66 -72.46 -35.46
C ASN A 46 32.59 -72.85 -34.40
N GLU A 47 31.61 -71.94 -34.21
CA GLU A 47 30.19 -72.12 -33.82
C GLU A 47 29.82 -72.81 -32.48
N ASN A 48 29.49 -72.00 -31.45
CA ASN A 48 28.11 -71.72 -31.01
C ASN A 48 28.08 -71.01 -29.64
N GLU A 49 27.40 -69.85 -29.62
CA GLU A 49 26.83 -69.16 -28.45
C GLU A 49 27.66 -69.11 -27.15
N SER A 50 28.67 -68.25 -27.10
CA SER A 50 29.27 -67.78 -25.84
C SER A 50 28.64 -66.44 -25.43
N PRO A 51 28.08 -66.30 -24.22
CA PRO A 51 27.50 -65.05 -23.77
C PRO A 51 28.60 -63.98 -23.68
N GLN A 52 28.33 -62.79 -24.21
CA GLN A 52 29.23 -61.63 -24.16
C GLN A 52 29.75 -61.44 -22.72
N GLN A 53 31.07 -61.31 -22.57
CA GLN A 53 31.79 -61.22 -21.29
C GLN A 53 31.32 -60.08 -20.35
N ASN A 54 30.50 -59.14 -20.82
CA ASN A 54 29.93 -58.09 -19.97
C ASN A 54 28.60 -58.45 -19.28
N ASN A 55 27.99 -59.59 -19.60
CA ASN A 55 26.70 -60.01 -19.04
C ASN A 55 26.76 -61.39 -18.33
N GLN A 56 27.93 -61.79 -17.84
CA GLN A 56 27.97 -62.88 -16.85
C GLN A 56 27.57 -62.32 -15.48
N GLN A 57 26.29 -62.46 -15.12
CA GLN A 57 25.82 -62.32 -13.74
C GLN A 57 26.49 -63.42 -12.90
N LEU A 58 27.65 -63.10 -12.31
CA LEU A 58 28.45 -64.00 -11.47
C LEU A 58 27.77 -64.33 -10.14
N VAL A 59 26.74 -63.56 -9.76
CA VAL A 59 25.99 -63.70 -8.50
C VAL A 59 24.49 -63.84 -8.83
N PRO A 60 23.76 -64.78 -8.19
CA PRO A 60 22.32 -64.91 -8.37
C PRO A 60 21.59 -63.61 -7.97
N THR A 61 20.55 -63.26 -8.71
CA THR A 61 19.71 -62.09 -8.42
C THR A 61 19.06 -62.18 -7.04
N PHE A 62 18.84 -61.03 -6.39
CA PHE A 62 18.30 -60.96 -5.02
C PHE A 62 16.98 -61.72 -4.84
N GLU A 63 16.10 -61.71 -5.84
CA GLU A 63 14.85 -62.49 -5.86
C GLU A 63 15.08 -64.00 -5.77
N LYS A 64 16.14 -64.53 -6.39
CA LYS A 64 16.50 -65.96 -6.31
C LYS A 64 17.09 -66.35 -4.96
N VAL A 65 17.71 -65.40 -4.26
CA VAL A 65 18.37 -65.66 -2.97
C VAL A 65 17.38 -65.59 -1.82
N TYR A 66 16.49 -64.60 -1.81
CA TYR A 66 15.60 -64.34 -0.68
C TYR A 66 14.12 -64.71 -0.96
N GLY A 67 13.77 -64.99 -2.21
CA GLY A 67 12.40 -65.36 -2.62
C GLY A 67 11.48 -64.14 -2.76
N ASN A 68 10.34 -64.34 -3.43
CA ASN A 68 9.40 -63.26 -3.78
C ASN A 68 8.64 -62.66 -2.58
N GLU A 69 8.82 -63.23 -1.38
CA GLU A 69 8.22 -62.71 -0.15
C GLU A 69 9.10 -61.64 0.53
N VAL A 70 10.34 -61.44 0.08
CA VAL A 70 11.31 -60.51 0.67
C VAL A 70 11.61 -59.37 -0.30
N GLU A 71 11.26 -58.15 0.12
CA GLU A 71 11.61 -56.93 -0.60
C GLU A 71 13.07 -56.56 -0.32
N VAL A 72 13.89 -56.50 -1.36
CA VAL A 72 15.30 -56.14 -1.25
C VAL A 72 15.49 -54.71 -1.74
N LEU A 73 15.78 -53.81 -0.81
CA LEU A 73 16.07 -52.40 -1.06
C LEU A 73 17.58 -52.20 -1.19
N ILE A 74 18.02 -51.57 -2.27
CA ILE A 74 19.42 -51.21 -2.51
C ILE A 74 19.50 -49.68 -2.48
N GLU A 75 19.90 -49.13 -1.34
CA GLU A 75 20.12 -47.69 -1.18
C GLU A 75 21.61 -47.40 -1.39
N GLN A 76 21.95 -46.68 -2.47
CA GLN A 76 23.34 -46.32 -2.81
C GLN A 76 23.73 -44.92 -2.35
N GLU A 77 22.73 -44.06 -2.12
CA GLU A 77 22.87 -42.68 -1.67
C GLU A 77 21.98 -42.46 -0.45
N ASP A 78 22.42 -41.58 0.44
CA ASP A 78 21.63 -41.21 1.62
C ASP A 78 20.34 -40.50 1.18
N ALA A 79 19.20 -40.89 1.76
CA ALA A 79 17.91 -40.30 1.43
C ALA A 79 17.76 -38.82 1.88
N GLN A 80 18.69 -38.31 2.68
CA GLN A 80 18.69 -36.95 3.22
C GLN A 80 20.09 -36.34 3.17
N ASP A 81 20.16 -35.05 2.87
CA ASP A 81 21.41 -34.28 2.90
C ASP A 81 21.98 -34.22 4.32
N ILE A 82 23.31 -34.23 4.45
CA ILE A 82 24.04 -34.12 5.72
C ILE A 82 23.67 -32.88 6.54
N ASN A 83 23.17 -31.83 5.89
CA ASN A 83 22.72 -30.60 6.53
C ASN A 83 21.35 -30.74 7.23
N VAL A 84 20.57 -31.78 6.94
CA VAL A 84 19.29 -32.05 7.60
C VAL A 84 19.56 -32.85 8.87
N PRO A 85 19.28 -32.29 10.06
CA PRO A 85 19.56 -33.00 11.31
C PRO A 85 18.65 -34.22 11.45
N LEU A 86 19.23 -35.38 11.78
CA LEU A 86 18.50 -36.63 12.04
C LEU A 86 17.41 -36.48 13.12
N VAL A 87 17.66 -35.62 14.13
CA VAL A 87 16.68 -35.22 15.13
C VAL A 87 16.41 -33.74 14.95
N GLN A 88 15.19 -33.40 14.51
CA GLN A 88 14.83 -32.00 14.32
C GLN A 88 14.81 -31.26 15.67
N PRO A 89 15.53 -30.13 15.80
CA PRO A 89 15.45 -29.31 17.00
C PRO A 89 14.07 -28.68 17.12
N GLU A 90 13.58 -28.49 18.35
CA GLU A 90 12.37 -27.71 18.60
C GLU A 90 12.66 -26.22 18.34
N ILE A 91 12.37 -25.76 17.12
CA ILE A 91 12.49 -24.34 16.75
C ILE A 91 11.14 -23.67 16.94
N VAL A 92 11.00 -22.84 17.97
CA VAL A 92 9.82 -21.98 18.14
C VAL A 92 9.99 -20.74 17.28
N LYS A 93 9.31 -20.71 16.13
CA LYS A 93 9.36 -19.57 15.19
C LYS A 93 8.44 -18.45 15.69
N SER A 94 9.01 -17.43 16.34
CA SER A 94 8.29 -16.20 16.67
C SER A 94 8.44 -15.16 15.55
N VAL A 95 7.33 -14.59 15.11
CA VAL A 95 7.29 -13.60 14.02
C VAL A 95 7.26 -12.19 14.56
N LYS A 96 6.48 -12.01 15.63
CA LYS A 96 6.29 -10.75 16.32
C LYS A 96 6.61 -10.89 17.80
N ILE A 97 6.95 -9.76 18.41
CA ILE A 97 7.03 -9.64 19.87
C ILE A 97 5.59 -9.61 20.40
N GLU A 98 5.22 -10.68 21.11
CA GLU A 98 3.94 -10.80 21.80
C GLU A 98 4.18 -11.16 23.27
N GLU A 99 3.66 -10.33 24.17
CA GLU A 99 3.67 -10.53 25.61
C GLU A 99 2.49 -11.44 26.00
N THR A 100 2.78 -12.56 26.65
CA THR A 100 1.76 -13.52 27.08
C THR A 100 0.96 -13.03 28.29
N ASP A 101 1.63 -12.34 29.21
CA ASP A 101 1.03 -11.78 30.41
C ASP A 101 0.55 -10.36 30.16
N LEU A 102 -0.61 -10.01 30.73
CA LEU A 102 -1.15 -8.65 30.62
C LEU A 102 -0.30 -7.67 31.45
N PRO A 103 0.25 -6.60 30.86
CA PRO A 103 1.09 -5.67 31.59
C PRO A 103 0.30 -4.82 32.60
N SER A 104 0.98 -4.40 33.67
CA SER A 104 0.44 -3.46 34.65
C SER A 104 0.24 -2.08 34.04
N THR A 105 -1.01 -1.59 34.08
CA THR A 105 -1.39 -0.27 33.59
C THR A 105 -2.00 0.59 34.68
N THR A 106 -2.01 1.91 34.47
CA THR A 106 -2.62 2.88 35.39
C THR A 106 -4.15 2.75 35.51
N TYR A 107 -4.77 1.90 34.69
CA TYR A 107 -6.20 1.60 34.68
C TYR A 107 -6.43 0.09 34.69
N SER A 108 -7.60 -0.32 35.19
CA SER A 108 -8.06 -1.71 35.13
C SER A 108 -8.50 -2.08 33.70
N LYS A 109 -8.14 -3.28 33.24
CA LYS A 109 -8.57 -3.82 31.95
C LYS A 109 -10.09 -4.06 31.91
N ASP A 110 -10.70 -4.42 33.04
CA ASP A 110 -12.15 -4.59 33.15
C ASP A 110 -12.88 -3.26 32.95
N TYR A 111 -12.34 -2.18 33.53
CA TYR A 111 -12.90 -0.84 33.34
C TYR A 111 -12.81 -0.40 31.87
N LEU A 112 -11.70 -0.69 31.20
CA LEU A 112 -11.54 -0.46 29.77
C LEU A 112 -12.57 -1.24 28.94
N ALA A 113 -12.74 -2.54 29.23
CA ALA A 113 -13.69 -3.41 28.52
C ALA A 113 -15.17 -3.06 28.79
N GLN A 114 -15.49 -2.49 29.94
CA GLN A 114 -16.83 -1.96 30.23
C GLN A 114 -17.06 -0.64 29.51
N LEU A 115 -16.10 0.28 29.54
CA LEU A 115 -16.22 1.59 28.90
C LEU A 115 -16.28 1.47 27.37
N SER A 116 -15.58 0.48 26.79
CA SER A 116 -15.67 0.21 25.36
C SER A 116 -17.11 -0.11 24.94
N GLN A 117 -17.96 -0.66 25.81
CA GLN A 117 -19.35 -0.96 25.44
C GLN A 117 -20.21 0.28 25.14
N ILE A 118 -19.73 1.49 25.46
CA ILE A 118 -20.44 2.75 25.28
C ILE A 118 -19.88 3.48 24.05
N PRO A 119 -20.58 3.50 22.90
CA PRO A 119 -20.06 4.07 21.65
C PRO A 119 -19.65 5.54 21.75
N GLU A 120 -20.33 6.34 22.58
CA GLU A 120 -20.02 7.77 22.80
C GLU A 120 -18.72 7.99 23.58
N ARG A 121 -18.17 6.94 24.19
CA ARG A 121 -16.90 6.95 24.92
C ARG A 121 -15.74 6.41 24.11
N VAL A 122 -16.01 5.88 22.91
CA VAL A 122 -15.01 5.28 22.03
C VAL A 122 -14.59 6.29 20.97
N ILE A 123 -13.27 6.36 20.73
CA ILE A 123 -12.69 7.18 19.67
C ILE A 123 -11.74 6.30 18.88
N ASN A 124 -12.03 6.14 17.59
CA ASN A 124 -11.20 5.35 16.68
C ASN A 124 -10.31 6.29 15.85
N LEU A 125 -9.00 6.05 15.92
CA LEU A 125 -7.94 6.91 15.41
C LEU A 125 -6.97 6.10 14.54
N ALA A 126 -6.55 6.66 13.41
CA ALA A 126 -5.34 6.21 12.72
C ALA A 126 -4.27 7.31 12.82
N PHE A 127 -3.06 6.94 13.21
CA PHE A 127 -1.91 7.86 13.19
C PHE A 127 -1.28 7.75 11.80
N VAL A 128 -1.30 8.86 11.05
CA VAL A 128 -0.93 8.91 9.63
C VAL A 128 0.04 10.06 9.37
N GLY A 129 0.85 9.95 8.31
CA GLY A 129 1.83 10.98 7.94
C GLY A 129 3.12 10.40 7.38
N ASN A 130 4.06 11.27 7.01
CA ASN A 130 5.27 10.89 6.28
C ASN A 130 6.21 9.96 7.06
N LEU A 131 7.17 9.36 6.35
CA LEU A 131 8.26 8.58 6.92
C LEU A 131 8.97 9.39 8.01
N HIS A 132 9.21 8.75 9.16
CA HIS A 132 9.87 9.35 10.32
C HIS A 132 9.27 10.66 10.86
N SER A 133 8.00 11.00 10.55
CA SER A 133 7.33 12.16 11.16
C SER A 133 7.13 12.02 12.69
N GLY A 134 7.30 10.81 13.23
CA GLY A 134 7.26 10.49 14.66
C GLY A 134 5.94 9.89 15.14
N LYS A 135 5.17 9.23 14.25
CA LYS A 135 3.90 8.54 14.57
C LYS A 135 4.04 7.54 15.72
N THR A 136 4.83 6.48 15.51
CA THR A 136 5.15 5.43 16.49
C THR A 136 5.70 6.03 17.78
N SER A 137 6.62 7.01 17.69
CA SER A 137 7.18 7.67 18.87
C SER A 137 6.16 8.51 19.66
N CYS A 138 5.15 9.08 19.01
CA CYS A 138 4.05 9.75 19.70
C CYS A 138 3.15 8.73 20.43
N ILE A 139 2.96 7.54 19.86
CA ILE A 139 2.23 6.45 20.53
C ILE A 139 3.03 5.92 21.72
N ASP A 140 4.34 5.75 21.58
CA ASP A 140 5.25 5.39 22.69
C ASP A 140 5.08 6.36 23.86
N MET A 141 4.99 7.66 23.58
CA MET A 141 4.77 8.70 24.58
C MET A 141 3.47 8.48 25.38
N PHE A 142 2.40 7.99 24.73
CA PHE A 142 1.13 7.67 25.40
C PHE A 142 1.17 6.33 26.14
N VAL A 143 1.93 5.36 25.62
CA VAL A 143 2.18 4.09 26.30
C VAL A 143 2.98 4.33 27.59
N GLU A 144 4.00 5.19 27.57
CA GLU A 144 4.77 5.63 28.76
C GLU A 144 3.90 6.26 29.86
N ASP A 145 2.77 6.89 29.50
CA ASP A 145 1.84 7.52 30.44
C ASP A 145 0.87 6.54 31.11
N THR A 146 0.69 5.36 30.50
CA THR A 146 -0.34 4.38 30.83
C THR A 146 0.21 3.05 31.33
N HIS A 147 1.45 2.68 30.98
CA HIS A 147 2.10 1.41 31.33
C HIS A 147 3.27 1.65 32.30
N ASP A 148 3.26 0.96 33.44
CA ASP A 148 4.18 1.26 34.54
C ASP A 148 5.61 0.72 34.30
N TYR A 149 5.73 -0.47 33.69
CA TYR A 149 7.02 -1.16 33.48
C TYR A 149 7.90 -0.50 32.42
N VAL A 150 7.29 0.17 31.43
CA VAL A 150 7.99 0.90 30.38
C VAL A 150 8.93 1.98 30.96
N ASN A 151 8.56 2.57 32.10
CA ASN A 151 9.38 3.58 32.76
C ASN A 151 10.68 3.02 33.38
N GLN A 152 10.83 1.69 33.54
CA GLN A 152 11.96 1.07 34.23
C GLN A 152 13.20 0.86 33.34
N GLU A 153 13.01 0.59 32.04
CA GLU A 153 14.12 0.36 31.09
C GLU A 153 14.83 1.67 30.65
N ALA A 154 14.14 2.82 30.75
CA ALA A 154 14.65 4.14 30.34
C ALA A 154 15.80 4.70 31.21
N HIS A 155 16.23 3.98 32.25
CA HIS A 155 17.24 4.44 33.22
C HIS A 155 18.68 4.00 32.92
N SER A 156 18.94 3.22 31.87
CA SER A 156 20.30 2.91 31.43
C SER A 156 20.80 3.89 30.37
N SER A 157 21.62 4.85 30.79
CA SER A 157 22.14 5.96 29.97
C SER A 157 23.14 5.56 28.88
N LYS A 158 23.58 4.30 28.81
CA LYS A 158 24.57 3.87 27.80
C LYS A 158 23.99 3.35 26.49
N ASN A 159 22.70 2.99 26.45
CA ASN A 159 22.04 2.39 25.27
C ASN A 159 20.56 2.83 25.17
N TYR A 160 20.26 4.13 25.14
CA TYR A 160 18.89 4.59 24.88
C TYR A 160 18.51 4.24 23.44
N LYS A 161 17.77 3.14 23.26
CA LYS A 161 17.10 2.82 22.00
C LYS A 161 15.63 3.23 22.12
N PRO A 162 15.06 3.95 21.14
CA PRO A 162 13.64 4.23 21.12
C PRO A 162 12.86 2.91 21.12
N GLN A 163 11.88 2.78 22.01
CA GLN A 163 11.23 1.51 22.30
C GLN A 163 10.35 0.99 21.16
N ARG A 164 9.75 1.90 20.38
CA ARG A 164 8.90 1.60 19.21
C ARG A 164 7.90 0.49 19.53
N TYR A 165 7.01 0.78 20.47
CA TYR A 165 6.14 -0.20 21.09
C TYR A 165 5.27 -0.95 20.08
N THR A 166 4.77 -0.24 19.07
CA THR A 166 3.90 -0.75 17.99
C THR A 166 4.64 -1.41 16.82
N ASP A 167 5.97 -1.26 16.72
CA ASP A 167 6.79 -2.01 15.75
C ASP A 167 7.00 -3.42 16.33
N THR A 168 6.05 -4.33 16.09
CA THR A 168 6.02 -5.66 16.73
C THR A 168 6.71 -6.72 15.90
N TYR A 169 6.80 -6.56 14.58
CA TYR A 169 7.42 -7.54 13.69
C TYR A 169 8.94 -7.43 13.76
N LYS A 170 9.63 -8.57 13.74
CA LYS A 170 11.11 -8.59 13.79
C LYS A 170 11.73 -7.77 12.65
N LEU A 171 11.17 -7.87 11.44
CA LEU A 171 11.63 -7.11 10.27
C LEU A 171 11.51 -5.59 10.49
N GLU A 172 10.44 -5.10 11.11
CA GLU A 172 10.25 -3.67 11.41
C GLU A 172 11.32 -3.16 12.37
N ILE A 173 11.67 -3.97 13.38
CA ILE A 173 12.68 -3.65 14.38
C ILE A 173 14.07 -3.60 13.74
N GLU A 174 14.39 -4.58 12.88
CA GLU A 174 15.66 -4.65 12.16
C GLU A 174 15.82 -3.49 11.17
N ARG A 175 14.78 -3.21 10.38
CA ARG A 175 14.74 -2.11 9.40
C ARG A 175 14.52 -0.74 10.03
N GLN A 176 14.18 -0.69 11.32
CA GLN A 176 13.82 0.53 12.05
C GLN A 176 12.76 1.36 11.32
N THR A 177 11.81 0.70 10.68
CA THR A 177 10.73 1.31 9.90
C THR A 177 9.48 0.44 10.04
N SER A 178 8.36 1.07 10.39
CA SER A 178 7.06 0.40 10.45
C SER A 178 6.61 -0.01 9.05
N ILE A 179 6.16 -1.25 8.91
CA ILE A 179 5.79 -1.90 7.64
C ILE A 179 4.31 -2.25 7.66
N LYS A 180 3.81 -2.82 8.78
CA LYS A 180 2.42 -3.26 8.93
C LYS A 180 1.68 -2.36 9.92
N SER A 181 0.41 -2.10 9.65
CA SER A 181 -0.42 -1.35 10.60
C SER A 181 -0.68 -2.14 11.88
N THR A 182 -0.40 -1.54 13.05
CA THR A 182 -0.53 -2.20 14.37
C THR A 182 -1.58 -1.48 15.23
N PRO A 183 -2.67 -2.16 15.64
CA PRO A 183 -3.68 -1.59 16.51
C PRO A 183 -3.28 -1.66 18.00
N ILE A 184 -3.65 -0.63 18.76
CA ILE A 184 -3.51 -0.54 20.22
C ILE A 184 -4.68 0.24 20.81
N THR A 185 -5.27 -0.28 21.89
CA THR A 185 -6.34 0.36 22.62
C THR A 185 -5.84 0.82 23.98
N ILE A 186 -5.91 2.13 24.24
CA ILE A 186 -5.53 2.74 25.52
C ILE A 186 -6.66 3.56 26.11
N LEU A 187 -6.67 3.69 27.43
CA LEU A 187 -7.61 4.57 28.13
C LEU A 187 -7.01 5.96 28.29
N GLY A 188 -7.61 6.95 27.61
CA GLY A 188 -7.28 8.36 27.79
C GLY A 188 -8.20 8.99 28.83
N THR A 189 -7.64 9.82 29.71
CA THR A 189 -8.42 10.73 30.58
C THR A 189 -8.22 12.15 30.11
N ASN A 190 -9.27 12.96 30.04
CA ASN A 190 -9.11 14.38 29.70
C ASN A 190 -8.76 15.23 30.93
N LEU A 191 -8.54 16.52 30.72
CA LEU A 191 -8.18 17.46 31.77
C LEU A 191 -9.30 17.65 32.82
N ALA A 192 -10.55 17.44 32.42
CA ALA A 192 -11.71 17.43 33.33
C ALA A 192 -11.90 16.08 34.07
N GLY A 193 -11.02 15.09 33.85
CA GLY A 193 -11.07 13.78 34.50
C GLY A 193 -12.01 12.76 33.85
N GLN A 194 -12.58 13.07 32.68
CA GLN A 194 -13.46 12.15 31.95
C GLN A 194 -12.65 11.17 31.10
N SER A 195 -12.96 9.88 31.22
CA SER A 195 -12.28 8.80 30.50
C SER A 195 -12.92 8.52 29.13
N SER A 196 -12.08 8.19 28.15
CA SER A 196 -12.45 7.75 26.80
C SER A 196 -11.56 6.58 26.37
N VAL A 197 -12.14 5.61 25.67
CA VAL A 197 -11.39 4.51 25.05
C VAL A 197 -10.85 4.99 23.70
N LEU A 198 -9.53 4.94 23.54
CA LEU A 198 -8.85 5.35 22.32
C LEU A 198 -8.37 4.09 21.60
N ASN A 199 -9.04 3.73 20.51
CA ASN A 199 -8.59 2.68 19.59
C ASN A 199 -7.67 3.34 18.56
N ILE A 200 -6.37 3.08 18.65
CA ILE A 200 -5.34 3.69 17.81
C ILE A 200 -4.81 2.63 16.84
N ILE A 201 -4.73 2.96 15.56
CA ILE A 201 -3.97 2.19 14.58
C ILE A 201 -2.73 3.00 14.21
N ASP A 202 -1.56 2.47 14.52
CA ASP A 202 -0.30 3.00 14.00
C ASP A 202 -0.13 2.54 12.56
N THR A 203 0.09 3.47 11.64
CA THR A 203 0.24 3.15 10.21
C THR A 203 1.68 3.37 9.75
N PRO A 204 2.17 2.58 8.78
CA PRO A 204 3.49 2.78 8.20
C PRO A 204 3.60 4.17 7.55
N GLY A 205 4.79 4.76 7.65
CA GLY A 205 5.07 6.10 7.10
C GLY A 205 5.67 6.12 5.71
N HIS A 206 6.21 4.99 5.26
CA HIS A 206 6.82 4.90 3.94
C HIS A 206 5.73 4.87 2.88
N ILE A 207 5.96 5.58 1.76
CA ILE A 207 4.97 5.78 0.71
C ILE A 207 4.55 4.44 0.06
N ASP A 208 5.48 3.50 -0.08
CA ASP A 208 5.15 2.19 -0.64
C ASP A 208 4.08 1.40 0.15
N PHE A 209 3.87 1.70 1.44
CA PHE A 209 2.85 1.06 2.29
C PHE A 209 1.61 1.94 2.48
N LEU A 210 1.26 2.79 1.51
CA LEU A 210 0.01 3.58 1.59
C LEU A 210 -1.26 2.73 1.48
N ASP A 211 -1.15 1.48 1.03
CA ASP A 211 -2.22 0.49 1.04
C ASP A 211 -2.64 0.12 2.48
N GLU A 212 -1.68 -0.09 3.36
CA GLU A 212 -1.86 -0.29 4.80
C GLU A 212 -2.59 0.89 5.47
N LEU A 213 -2.28 2.10 5.02
CA LEU A 213 -2.96 3.31 5.46
C LEU A 213 -4.40 3.37 4.97
N ALA A 214 -4.66 3.05 3.70
CA ALA A 214 -6.01 3.05 3.13
C ALA A 214 -6.93 2.06 3.87
N VAL A 215 -6.42 0.87 4.17
CA VAL A 215 -7.10 -0.16 4.96
C VAL A 215 -7.38 0.33 6.39
N SER A 216 -6.39 0.95 7.04
CA SER A 216 -6.55 1.49 8.38
C SER A 216 -7.58 2.63 8.44
N LEU A 217 -7.59 3.53 7.45
CA LEU A 217 -8.58 4.58 7.35
C LEU A 217 -9.99 4.03 7.18
N ARG A 218 -10.18 2.87 6.54
CA ARG A 218 -11.50 2.20 6.45
C ARG A 218 -12.04 1.76 7.81
N ALA A 219 -11.16 1.42 8.76
CA ALA A 219 -11.55 0.93 10.10
C ALA A 219 -11.85 2.04 11.12
N VAL A 220 -11.38 3.28 10.89
CA VAL A 220 -11.41 4.37 11.89
C VAL A 220 -12.31 5.54 11.49
N ASP A 221 -12.61 6.40 12.47
CA ASP A 221 -13.46 7.58 12.29
C ASP A 221 -12.62 8.87 12.10
N ASN A 222 -11.40 8.89 12.65
CA ASN A 222 -10.53 10.07 12.66
C ASN A 222 -9.09 9.72 12.25
N ALA A 223 -8.46 10.61 11.50
CA ALA A 223 -7.05 10.55 11.12
C ALA A 223 -6.27 11.63 11.88
N VAL A 224 -5.23 11.20 12.61
CA VAL A 224 -4.27 12.08 13.28
C VAL A 224 -3.07 12.23 12.37
N ILE A 225 -3.02 13.35 11.66
CA ILE A 225 -1.96 13.69 10.72
C ILE A 225 -0.75 14.20 11.51
N VAL A 226 0.29 13.37 11.62
CA VAL A 226 1.54 13.70 12.30
C VAL A 226 2.52 14.26 11.28
N LEU A 227 2.89 15.52 11.48
CA LEU A 227 3.74 16.29 10.58
C LEU A 227 4.98 16.79 11.32
N ASP A 228 6.18 16.60 10.75
CA ASP A 228 7.42 17.18 11.27
C ASP A 228 7.44 18.68 10.97
N CYS A 229 7.50 19.50 12.02
CA CYS A 229 7.47 20.96 11.86
C CYS A 229 8.69 21.52 11.11
N LEU A 230 9.79 20.77 10.97
CA LEU A 230 10.97 21.17 10.22
C LEU A 230 10.74 20.95 8.71
N GLU A 231 10.38 19.72 8.33
CA GLU A 231 10.14 19.32 6.93
C GLU A 231 8.90 20.04 6.37
N GLY A 232 7.83 20.13 7.14
CA GLY A 232 6.57 20.73 6.70
C GLY A 232 5.69 19.74 5.93
N LEU A 233 4.99 20.24 4.91
CA LEU A 233 4.12 19.43 4.06
C LEU A 233 4.98 18.68 3.03
N THR A 234 4.91 17.36 3.04
CA THR A 234 5.60 16.46 2.10
C THR A 234 4.57 15.67 1.28
N ILE A 235 5.02 15.02 0.20
CA ILE A 235 4.13 14.23 -0.68
C ILE A 235 3.37 13.13 0.08
N GLY A 236 4.03 12.43 1.00
CA GLY A 236 3.38 11.42 1.83
C GLY A 236 2.24 12.01 2.66
N THR A 237 2.38 13.23 3.16
CA THR A 237 1.30 13.92 3.89
C THR A 237 0.21 14.46 2.95
N GLU A 238 0.58 14.93 1.75
CA GLU A 238 -0.36 15.37 0.70
C GLU A 238 -1.32 14.22 0.33
N LEU A 239 -0.78 13.05 -0.01
CA LEU A 239 -1.57 11.86 -0.37
C LEU A 239 -2.49 11.38 0.77
N VAL A 240 -2.03 11.47 2.01
CA VAL A 240 -2.84 11.14 3.20
C VAL A 240 -4.01 12.10 3.36
N ILE A 241 -3.78 13.41 3.18
CA ILE A 241 -4.84 14.42 3.27
C ILE A 241 -5.88 14.17 2.17
N GLU A 242 -5.44 13.92 0.93
CA GLU A 242 -6.35 13.61 -0.17
C GLU A 242 -7.20 12.38 0.12
N ASN A 243 -6.59 11.30 0.64
CA ASN A 243 -7.36 10.10 0.98
C ASN A 243 -8.35 10.34 2.13
N CYS A 244 -7.98 11.17 3.13
CA CYS A 244 -8.92 11.56 4.18
C CYS A 244 -10.11 12.36 3.62
N LEU A 245 -9.86 13.25 2.65
CA LEU A 245 -10.92 14.02 1.99
C LEU A 245 -11.82 13.13 1.13
N LYS A 246 -11.24 12.22 0.33
CA LYS A 246 -11.96 11.22 -0.48
C LYS A 246 -12.87 10.34 0.38
N THR A 247 -12.33 9.76 1.45
CA THR A 247 -13.06 8.83 2.34
C THR A 247 -13.97 9.51 3.36
N GLY A 248 -13.99 10.85 3.40
CA GLY A 248 -14.77 11.61 4.37
C GLY A 248 -14.25 11.52 5.82
N THR A 249 -13.05 10.97 6.04
CA THR A 249 -12.46 10.79 7.38
C THR A 249 -12.15 12.14 8.03
N ASN A 250 -12.44 12.29 9.32
CA ASN A 250 -12.17 13.53 10.05
C ASN A 250 -10.66 13.72 10.28
N MET A 251 -10.15 14.94 10.14
CA MET A 251 -8.70 15.23 10.23
C MET A 251 -8.36 16.03 11.48
N ILE A 252 -7.32 15.59 12.18
CA ILE A 252 -6.72 16.27 13.34
C ILE A 252 -5.22 16.42 13.05
N LEU A 253 -4.65 17.61 13.25
CA LEU A 253 -3.23 17.85 12.98
C LEU A 253 -2.40 17.78 14.26
N MET A 254 -1.30 17.03 14.20
CA MET A 254 -0.26 17.01 15.23
C MET A 254 1.04 17.54 14.63
N VAL A 255 1.42 18.75 15.02
CA VAL A 255 2.68 19.38 14.61
C VAL A 255 3.77 18.90 15.57
N ASN A 256 4.54 17.91 15.13
CA ASN A 256 5.54 17.21 15.93
C ASN A 256 6.94 17.82 15.76
N LYS A 257 7.83 17.43 16.66
CA LYS A 257 9.28 17.74 16.66
C LYS A 257 9.61 19.23 16.77
N PHE A 258 8.78 20.02 17.44
CA PHE A 258 9.06 21.45 17.63
C PHE A 258 10.37 21.71 18.40
N ASP A 259 10.89 20.72 19.12
CA ASP A 259 12.20 20.75 19.76
C ASP A 259 13.34 20.99 18.76
N ARG A 260 13.23 20.49 17.52
CA ARG A 260 14.24 20.71 16.47
C ARG A 260 14.37 22.18 16.09
N LEU A 261 13.29 22.95 16.16
CA LEU A 261 13.35 24.40 15.93
C LEU A 261 14.21 25.11 16.99
N ILE A 262 14.26 24.57 18.21
CA ILE A 262 14.93 25.16 19.38
C ILE A 262 16.37 24.64 19.51
N LEU A 263 16.56 23.33 19.43
CA LEU A 263 17.84 22.67 19.71
C LEU A 263 18.75 22.57 18.47
N GLU A 264 18.16 22.22 17.32
CA GLU A 264 18.90 21.95 16.08
C GLU A 264 19.07 23.23 15.25
N LEU A 265 17.95 23.85 14.83
CA LEU A 265 17.99 25.08 14.03
C LEU A 265 18.29 26.33 14.86
N LYS A 266 18.04 26.29 16.17
CA LYS A 266 18.24 27.41 17.10
C LYS A 266 17.59 28.70 16.60
N LEU A 267 16.38 28.57 16.05
CA LEU A 267 15.66 29.71 15.50
C LEU A 267 15.35 30.74 16.59
N PRO A 268 15.38 32.04 16.28
CA PRO A 268 14.76 33.04 17.13
C PRO A 268 13.29 32.70 17.38
N ILE A 269 12.79 33.02 18.57
CA ILE A 269 11.41 32.68 18.99
C ILE A 269 10.36 33.15 17.97
N GLN A 270 10.59 34.33 17.38
CA GLN A 270 9.68 34.90 16.38
C GLN A 270 9.65 34.10 15.08
N ASP A 271 10.81 33.62 14.63
CA ASP A 271 10.93 32.82 13.40
C ASP A 271 10.37 31.42 13.61
N ALA A 272 10.56 30.84 14.80
CA ALA A 272 9.94 29.55 15.15
C ALA A 272 8.40 29.63 15.13
N TYR A 273 7.80 30.72 15.62
CA TYR A 273 6.36 30.95 15.48
C TYR A 273 5.94 31.02 14.00
N PHE A 274 6.66 31.79 13.19
CA PHE A 274 6.35 31.91 11.76
C PHE A 274 6.50 30.58 11.03
N LYS A 275 7.49 29.76 11.38
CA LYS A 275 7.63 28.39 10.85
C LYS A 275 6.43 27.52 11.19
N LEU A 276 6.04 27.45 12.46
CA LEU A 276 4.86 26.67 12.89
C LEU A 276 3.58 27.14 12.20
N ARG A 277 3.39 28.46 12.09
CA ARG A 277 2.25 29.05 11.39
C ARG A 277 2.27 28.72 9.90
N HIS A 278 3.42 28.89 9.24
CA HIS A 278 3.59 28.62 7.82
C HIS A 278 3.26 27.16 7.49
N VAL A 279 3.73 26.21 8.30
CA VAL A 279 3.44 24.78 8.15
C VAL A 279 1.93 24.50 8.19
N ILE A 280 1.21 25.07 9.17
CA ILE A 280 -0.24 24.92 9.29
C ILE A 280 -0.98 25.60 8.11
N GLU A 281 -0.48 26.75 7.65
CA GLU A 281 -1.04 27.45 6.48
C GLU A 281 -0.85 26.66 5.18
N GLN A 282 0.31 26.02 4.97
CA GLN A 282 0.57 25.17 3.81
C GLN A 282 -0.41 23.99 3.73
N VAL A 283 -0.60 23.27 4.83
CA VAL A 283 -1.61 22.18 4.93
C VAL A 283 -3.01 22.69 4.56
N ASN A 284 -3.37 23.86 5.07
CA ASN A 284 -4.67 24.47 4.82
C ASN A 284 -4.86 24.96 3.38
N LEU A 285 -3.81 25.45 2.73
CA LEU A 285 -3.83 25.82 1.32
C LEU A 285 -4.02 24.57 0.46
N PHE A 286 -3.29 23.50 0.74
CA PHE A 286 -3.45 22.23 0.05
C PHE A 286 -4.88 21.66 0.19
N ILE A 287 -5.45 21.65 1.40
CA ILE A 287 -6.86 21.23 1.61
C ILE A 287 -7.83 22.10 0.80
N LYS A 288 -7.56 23.40 0.65
CA LYS A 288 -8.43 24.34 -0.07
C LYS A 288 -8.38 24.12 -1.59
N GLU A 289 -7.21 23.73 -2.11
CA GLU A 289 -6.97 23.47 -3.54
C GLU A 289 -7.35 22.04 -3.95
N SER A 290 -7.53 21.14 -2.98
CA SER A 290 -7.82 19.73 -3.24
C SER A 290 -9.12 19.53 -4.04
N PRO A 291 -9.07 18.68 -5.09
CA PRO A 291 -10.23 18.37 -5.94
C PRO A 291 -11.34 17.63 -5.20
N TYR A 292 -11.05 17.03 -4.05
CA TYR A 292 -11.95 16.18 -3.26
C TYR A 292 -12.71 16.93 -2.16
N LEU A 293 -12.57 18.26 -2.09
CA LEU A 293 -13.27 19.06 -1.10
C LEU A 293 -14.76 19.18 -1.45
N THR A 294 -15.57 18.31 -0.84
CA THR A 294 -16.98 18.14 -1.22
C THR A 294 -17.91 19.31 -0.82
N LYS A 295 -17.69 20.01 0.33
CA LYS A 295 -18.37 21.29 0.71
C LYS A 295 -17.58 22.11 1.76
N ASN A 296 -17.77 23.44 1.74
CA ASN A 296 -17.32 24.49 2.69
C ASN A 296 -16.00 24.21 3.44
N TYR A 297 -14.88 24.69 2.88
CA TYR A 297 -13.55 24.70 3.50
C TYR A 297 -13.51 25.01 5.02
N LYS A 298 -14.43 25.86 5.52
CA LYS A 298 -14.47 26.22 6.95
C LYS A 298 -14.63 25.02 7.89
N SER A 299 -15.31 23.95 7.48
CA SER A 299 -15.49 22.76 8.33
C SER A 299 -14.25 21.86 8.36
N LYS A 300 -13.38 21.93 7.35
CA LYS A 300 -12.17 21.11 7.22
C LYS A 300 -10.88 21.88 7.57
N ARG A 301 -10.97 23.17 7.89
CA ARG A 301 -9.82 24.02 8.25
C ARG A 301 -9.18 23.55 9.55
N LEU A 302 -7.86 23.39 9.53
CA LEU A 302 -7.05 22.99 10.68
C LEU A 302 -6.44 24.24 11.33
N SER A 303 -6.76 24.52 12.60
CA SER A 303 -6.19 25.66 13.32
C SER A 303 -6.13 25.41 14.83
N PRO A 304 -5.03 25.76 15.52
CA PRO A 304 -4.92 25.62 16.97
C PRO A 304 -6.06 26.30 17.74
N GLU A 305 -6.60 27.41 17.23
CA GLU A 305 -7.71 28.14 17.85
C GLU A 305 -9.05 27.36 17.83
N LEU A 306 -9.23 26.49 16.84
CA LEU A 306 -10.40 25.62 16.70
C LEU A 306 -10.28 24.41 17.64
N GLY A 307 -9.06 24.08 18.06
CA GLY A 307 -8.77 22.94 18.92
C GLY A 307 -8.75 21.62 18.15
N ASN A 308 -8.39 21.66 16.86
CA ASN A 308 -8.13 20.48 16.02
C ASN A 308 -6.64 20.38 15.61
N VAL A 309 -5.77 21.17 16.26
CA VAL A 309 -4.31 21.12 16.10
C VAL A 309 -3.66 21.05 17.48
N CYS A 310 -2.70 20.14 17.64
CA CYS A 310 -1.81 20.06 18.80
C CYS A 310 -0.34 20.17 18.39
N PHE A 311 0.51 20.51 19.35
CA PHE A 311 1.96 20.55 19.21
C PHE A 311 2.57 19.47 20.09
N SER A 312 3.49 18.69 19.55
CA SER A 312 4.14 17.60 20.28
C SER A 312 5.65 17.58 20.06
N SER A 313 6.35 17.03 21.05
CA SER A 313 7.76 16.68 20.97
C SER A 313 7.99 15.44 21.80
N THR A 314 8.39 14.36 21.13
CA THR A 314 8.72 13.08 21.78
C THR A 314 10.05 13.19 22.53
N THR A 315 11.00 13.98 22.03
CA THR A 315 12.25 14.33 22.72
C THR A 315 11.98 14.97 24.08
N PHE A 316 11.00 15.89 24.15
CA PHE A 316 10.60 16.53 25.40
C PHE A 316 9.52 15.76 26.17
N ASN A 317 8.98 14.67 25.62
CA ASN A 317 7.82 13.94 26.18
C ASN A 317 6.68 14.89 26.54
N THR A 318 6.25 15.68 25.55
CA THR A 318 5.20 16.67 25.72
C THR A 318 4.25 16.69 24.54
N CYS A 319 2.97 16.88 24.85
CA CYS A 319 1.91 17.21 23.89
C CYS A 319 1.06 18.30 24.53
N PHE A 320 0.81 19.38 23.79
CA PHE A 320 -0.04 20.46 24.28
C PHE A 320 -0.92 21.06 23.20
N THR A 321 -2.02 21.67 23.65
CA THR A 321 -2.91 22.50 22.87
C THR A 321 -2.95 23.89 23.48
N LEU A 322 -3.57 24.85 22.78
CA LEU A 322 -3.84 26.16 23.40
C LEU A 322 -4.71 26.03 24.65
N TYR A 323 -5.60 25.04 24.70
CA TYR A 323 -6.46 24.79 25.85
C TYR A 323 -5.67 24.25 27.04
N SER A 324 -4.86 23.20 26.84
CA SER A 324 -4.07 22.63 27.93
C SER A 324 -3.06 23.62 28.50
N PHE A 325 -2.45 24.46 27.64
CA PHE A 325 -1.55 25.51 28.09
C PHE A 325 -2.29 26.63 28.84
N ALA A 326 -3.49 27.02 28.38
CA ALA A 326 -4.31 27.99 29.08
C ALA A 326 -4.73 27.48 30.46
N GLU A 327 -5.09 26.19 30.58
CA GLU A 327 -5.41 25.56 31.85
C GLU A 327 -4.22 25.54 32.81
N LEU A 328 -3.01 25.22 32.30
CA LEU A 328 -1.78 25.30 33.09
C LEU A 328 -1.59 26.68 33.70
N TYR A 329 -1.83 27.76 32.95
CA TYR A 329 -1.78 29.12 33.47
C TYR A 329 -2.85 29.41 34.53
N VAL A 330 -4.10 29.01 34.25
CA VAL A 330 -5.23 29.23 35.16
C VAL A 330 -4.99 28.53 36.50
N GLN A 331 -4.52 27.28 36.48
CA GLN A 331 -4.21 26.51 37.68
C GLN A 331 -3.00 27.08 38.43
N THR A 332 -1.88 27.32 37.73
CA THR A 332 -0.62 27.76 38.35
C THR A 332 -0.71 29.16 38.94
N ARG A 333 -1.46 30.07 38.29
CA ARG A 333 -1.60 31.47 38.71
C ARG A 333 -2.94 31.78 39.39
N GLN A 334 -3.79 30.78 39.58
CA GLN A 334 -5.14 30.91 40.17
C GLN A 334 -5.95 32.03 39.50
N LEU A 335 -5.91 32.08 38.16
CA LEU A 335 -6.63 33.10 37.40
C LEU A 335 -8.14 32.82 37.43
N THR A 336 -8.95 33.86 37.47
CA THR A 336 -10.43 33.75 37.43
C THR A 336 -10.99 33.57 36.02
N VAL A 337 -10.14 33.53 34.98
CA VAL A 337 -10.55 33.44 33.57
C VAL A 337 -10.74 31.98 33.18
N HIS A 338 -11.80 31.68 32.43
CA HIS A 338 -12.05 30.33 31.93
C HIS A 338 -10.98 29.93 30.87
N PRO A 339 -10.36 28.74 30.96
CA PRO A 339 -9.31 28.30 30.03
C PRO A 339 -9.70 28.39 28.55
N ALA A 340 -10.97 28.09 28.23
CA ALA A 340 -11.49 28.15 26.86
C ALA A 340 -11.56 29.58 26.27
N GLU A 341 -11.70 30.63 27.08
CA GLU A 341 -11.69 32.00 26.59
C GLU A 341 -10.27 32.51 26.35
N LEU A 342 -9.34 32.09 27.21
CA LEU A 342 -7.93 32.41 27.07
C LEU A 342 -7.35 31.72 25.83
N SER A 343 -7.62 30.42 25.65
CA SER A 343 -7.06 29.63 24.54
C SER A 343 -7.40 30.19 23.16
N LYS A 344 -8.61 30.72 22.95
CA LYS A 344 -9.03 31.38 21.70
C LYS A 344 -8.20 32.62 21.34
N ARG A 345 -7.48 33.21 22.29
CA ARG A 345 -6.66 34.42 22.11
C ARG A 345 -5.16 34.12 22.06
N LEU A 346 -4.76 32.86 22.17
CA LEU A 346 -3.34 32.45 22.21
C LEU A 346 -2.73 32.15 20.84
N TRP A 347 -3.47 32.30 19.74
CA TRP A 347 -2.97 32.01 18.38
C TRP A 347 -3.30 33.11 17.38
N GLY A 348 -2.54 33.14 16.28
CA GLY A 348 -2.71 34.12 15.20
C GLY A 348 -2.14 35.50 15.52
N ASP A 349 -2.61 36.51 14.77
CA ASP A 349 -2.23 37.91 14.95
C ASP A 349 -3.02 38.57 16.10
N VAL A 350 -2.93 37.93 17.27
CA VAL A 350 -3.40 38.44 18.55
C VAL A 350 -2.20 38.82 19.38
N PHE A 351 -2.23 40.00 19.97
CA PHE A 351 -1.12 40.59 20.72
C PHE A 351 -1.57 40.85 22.16
N TYR A 352 -0.62 40.78 23.09
CA TYR A 352 -0.87 41.08 24.49
C TYR A 352 -0.16 42.36 24.89
N ASP A 353 -0.92 43.31 25.42
CA ASP A 353 -0.38 44.54 25.97
C ASP A 353 -0.24 44.39 27.51
N PRO A 354 0.99 44.42 28.06
CA PRO A 354 1.22 44.27 29.49
C PRO A 354 0.71 45.45 30.31
N GLU A 355 0.60 46.65 29.74
CA GLU A 355 0.14 47.85 30.44
C GLU A 355 -1.37 47.82 30.61
N THR A 356 -2.10 47.59 29.52
CA THR A 356 -3.57 47.53 29.55
C THR A 356 -4.11 46.17 29.98
N ARG A 357 -3.26 45.13 30.03
CA ARG A 357 -3.60 43.71 30.31
C ARG A 357 -4.69 43.17 29.37
N LYS A 358 -4.76 43.68 28.14
CA LYS A 358 -5.77 43.31 27.15
C LYS A 358 -5.12 42.66 25.94
N PHE A 359 -5.90 41.82 25.29
CA PHE A 359 -5.57 41.28 23.98
C PHE A 359 -6.06 42.22 22.89
N SER A 360 -5.23 42.49 21.90
CA SER A 360 -5.53 43.37 20.77
C SER A 360 -5.15 42.70 19.44
N LYS A 361 -5.65 43.23 18.32
CA LYS A 361 -5.22 42.81 16.96
C LYS A 361 -3.99 43.58 16.46
N LYS A 362 -3.48 44.53 17.24
CA LYS A 362 -2.33 45.37 16.92
C LYS A 362 -1.45 45.47 18.14
N GLY A 363 -0.18 45.10 18.02
CA GLY A 363 0.77 45.17 19.10
C GLY A 363 2.13 44.67 18.67
N LYS A 364 3.06 44.63 19.62
CA LYS A 364 4.44 44.19 19.40
C LYS A 364 4.59 42.68 19.65
N ASP A 365 4.12 42.22 20.81
CA ASP A 365 4.33 40.85 21.25
C ASP A 365 3.08 40.00 20.98
N ARG A 366 3.18 39.05 20.05
CA ARG A 366 2.11 38.07 19.78
C ARG A 366 1.86 37.22 21.02
N SER A 367 0.60 36.90 21.29
CA SER A 367 0.19 36.12 22.45
C SER A 367 0.84 34.73 22.48
N PHE A 368 0.90 34.03 21.33
CA PHE A 368 1.56 32.72 21.24
C PHE A 368 3.05 32.80 21.59
N ILE A 369 3.75 33.82 21.08
CA ILE A 369 5.17 34.05 21.39
C ILE A 369 5.33 34.32 22.88
N LYS A 370 4.52 35.23 23.43
CA LYS A 370 4.66 35.70 24.81
C LYS A 370 4.34 34.63 25.86
N PHE A 371 3.25 33.88 25.63
CA PHE A 371 2.70 32.95 26.61
C PHE A 371 3.06 31.50 26.36
N ILE A 372 3.52 31.11 25.16
CA ILE A 372 3.82 29.69 24.87
C ILE A 372 5.29 29.51 24.54
N LEU A 373 5.80 30.14 23.48
CA LEU A 373 7.18 29.90 23.04
C LEU A 373 8.23 30.50 23.98
N GLU A 374 8.04 31.73 24.48
CA GLU A 374 9.01 32.35 25.40
C GLU A 374 9.23 31.51 26.68
N PRO A 375 8.18 31.00 27.37
CA PRO A 375 8.33 30.05 28.46
C PRO A 375 9.05 28.75 28.08
N ILE A 376 8.70 28.14 26.93
CA ILE A 376 9.35 26.91 26.46
C ILE A 376 10.84 27.14 26.21
N TYR A 377 11.20 28.19 25.48
CA TYR A 377 12.60 28.53 25.18
C TYR A 377 13.38 28.83 26.46
N LYS A 378 12.78 29.54 27.41
CA LYS A 378 13.38 29.77 28.73
C LYS A 378 13.62 28.46 29.47
N LEU A 379 12.64 27.55 29.49
CA LEU A 379 12.75 26.26 30.16
C LEU A 379 13.87 25.41 29.56
N VAL A 380 13.98 25.36 28.24
CA VAL A 380 15.08 24.66 27.55
C VAL A 380 16.42 25.31 27.89
N SER A 381 16.52 26.64 27.77
CA SER A 381 17.76 27.39 28.02
C SER A 381 18.25 27.22 29.45
N ILE A 382 17.39 27.36 30.47
CA ILE A 382 17.80 27.20 31.86
C ILE A 382 18.22 25.75 32.17
N THR A 383 17.58 24.76 31.55
CA THR A 383 17.91 23.35 31.78
C THR A 383 19.28 23.00 31.24
N ILE A 384 19.67 23.57 30.09
CA ILE A 384 20.97 23.29 29.45
C ILE A 384 22.10 24.11 30.07
N THR A 385 21.83 25.35 30.50
CA THR A 385 22.90 26.30 30.87
C THR A 385 23.19 26.38 32.37
N LYS A 386 22.21 26.13 33.24
CA LYS A 386 22.36 26.34 34.68
C LYS A 386 22.99 25.16 35.38
N THR A 387 23.67 25.45 36.49
CA THR A 387 24.13 24.41 37.42
C THR A 387 22.92 23.70 38.07
N PRO A 388 23.07 22.45 38.54
CA PRO A 388 21.98 21.73 39.21
C PRO A 388 21.34 22.50 40.37
N GLU A 389 22.13 23.26 41.13
CA GLU A 389 21.66 24.07 42.25
C GLU A 389 20.79 25.25 41.77
N ASP A 390 21.30 26.03 40.81
CA ASP A 390 20.57 27.18 40.25
C ASP A 390 19.33 26.75 39.45
N LEU A 391 19.40 25.58 38.81
CA LEU A 391 18.28 24.96 38.11
C LEU A 391 17.17 24.62 39.11
N SER A 392 17.50 23.98 40.25
CA SER A 392 16.52 23.65 41.29
C SER A 392 15.79 24.89 41.81
N LEU A 393 16.51 26.00 42.05
CA LEU A 393 15.93 27.27 42.46
C LEU A 393 15.02 27.89 41.38
N SER A 394 15.37 27.69 40.11
CA SER A 394 14.58 28.18 38.98
C SER A 394 13.30 27.37 38.78
N LEU A 395 13.38 26.05 38.94
CA LEU A 395 12.26 25.13 38.82
C LEU A 395 11.26 25.29 39.98
N ALA A 396 11.74 25.61 41.19
CA ALA A 396 10.89 25.94 42.33
C ALA A 396 9.96 27.13 42.03
N LYS A 397 10.39 28.12 41.24
CA LYS A 397 9.54 29.25 40.81
C LYS A 397 8.40 28.85 39.86
N LEU A 398 8.51 27.68 39.25
CA LEU A 398 7.50 27.08 38.37
C LEU A 398 6.68 26.01 39.09
N ASN A 399 6.76 25.92 40.43
CA ASN A 399 6.15 24.88 41.26
C ASN A 399 6.64 23.46 40.95
N ILE A 400 7.86 23.32 40.41
CA ILE A 400 8.50 22.02 40.17
C ILE A 400 9.55 21.81 41.26
N THR A 401 9.15 21.17 42.36
CA THR A 401 10.00 20.94 43.54
C THR A 401 10.48 19.49 43.68
N ASP A 402 9.88 18.57 42.92
CA ASP A 402 9.91 17.13 43.23
C ASP A 402 10.94 16.35 42.38
N ILE A 403 12.07 16.98 42.07
CA ILE A 403 13.13 16.37 41.26
C ILE A 403 14.27 15.94 42.18
N SER A 404 14.66 14.66 42.09
CA SER A 404 15.74 14.13 42.89
C SER A 404 17.09 14.77 42.51
N LYS A 405 17.99 14.93 43.48
CA LYS A 405 19.36 15.44 43.23
C LYS A 405 20.11 14.61 42.18
N LYS A 406 19.87 13.30 42.15
CA LYS A 406 20.44 12.38 41.15
C LYS A 406 19.90 12.65 39.74
N SER A 407 18.61 12.96 39.62
CA SER A 407 17.98 13.28 38.34
C SER A 407 18.52 14.56 37.72
N LEU A 408 18.88 15.57 38.54
CA LEU A 408 19.48 16.82 38.06
C LEU A 408 20.89 16.66 37.46
N GLN A 409 21.53 15.52 37.68
CA GLN A 409 22.86 15.19 37.14
C GLN A 409 22.79 14.30 35.89
N LEU A 410 21.58 13.99 35.41
CA LEU A 410 21.39 13.22 34.18
C LEU A 410 21.79 14.05 32.96
N ASP A 411 21.97 13.36 31.83
CA ASP A 411 22.17 14.03 30.55
C ASP A 411 21.03 15.03 30.26
N SER A 412 21.40 16.15 29.65
CA SER A 412 20.48 17.26 29.36
C SER A 412 19.21 16.83 28.62
N GLN A 413 19.29 15.87 27.71
CA GLN A 413 18.14 15.38 26.94
C GLN A 413 17.16 14.61 27.82
N ILE A 414 17.66 13.74 28.71
CA ILE A 414 16.84 12.98 29.66
C ILE A 414 16.24 13.94 30.71
N LEU A 415 17.04 14.89 31.18
CA LEU A 415 16.59 15.89 32.15
C LEU A 415 15.47 16.77 31.57
N LEU A 416 15.58 17.20 30.31
CA LEU A 416 14.52 17.92 29.61
C LEU A 416 13.22 17.11 29.58
N LYS A 417 13.29 15.80 29.26
CA LYS A 417 12.13 14.90 29.28
C LYS A 417 11.42 14.90 30.64
N ILE A 418 12.18 14.81 31.73
CA ILE A 418 11.64 14.80 33.10
C ILE A 418 11.02 16.15 33.46
N ILE A 419 11.71 17.26 33.18
CA ILE A 419 11.26 18.61 33.51
C ILE A 419 9.99 18.95 32.72
N PHE A 420 9.94 18.65 31.43
CA PHE A 420 8.78 18.91 30.60
C PHE A 420 7.57 18.07 31.02
N LYS A 421 7.76 16.78 31.33
CA LYS A 421 6.68 15.93 31.88
C LYS A 421 6.11 16.50 33.18
N ARG A 422 6.95 17.10 34.03
CA ARG A 422 6.50 17.77 35.27
C ARG A 422 5.81 19.11 35.01
N PHE A 423 6.27 19.87 34.03
CA PHE A 423 5.71 21.18 33.70
C PHE A 423 4.37 21.08 32.96
N PHE A 424 4.26 20.17 31.99
CA PHE A 424 3.06 20.01 31.14
C PHE A 424 2.06 18.96 31.66
N GLY A 425 2.50 18.07 32.56
CA GLY A 425 1.71 16.90 32.95
C GLY A 425 1.79 15.78 31.91
N LYS A 426 0.79 14.89 31.92
CA LYS A 426 0.71 13.73 31.04
C LYS A 426 0.34 14.14 29.60
N PRO A 427 1.18 13.91 28.58
CA PRO A 427 0.86 14.19 27.18
C PRO A 427 -0.48 13.60 26.71
N LEU A 428 -0.80 12.37 27.13
CA LEU A 428 -2.06 11.70 26.75
C LEU A 428 -3.30 12.49 27.24
N GLN A 429 -3.20 13.18 28.37
CA GLN A 429 -4.32 13.91 28.94
C GLN A 429 -4.67 15.17 28.12
N ALA A 430 -3.65 15.90 27.68
CA ALA A 430 -3.82 17.04 26.78
C ALA A 430 -4.37 16.60 25.42
N PHE A 431 -3.87 15.48 24.90
CA PHE A 431 -4.34 14.91 23.63
C PHE A 431 -5.79 14.42 23.72
N THR A 432 -6.17 13.70 24.78
CA THR A 432 -7.56 13.24 25.00
C THR A 432 -8.53 14.42 25.06
N SER A 433 -8.13 15.50 25.73
CA SER A 433 -8.95 16.74 25.80
C SER A 433 -9.17 17.40 24.44
N LEU A 434 -8.20 17.30 23.52
CA LEU A 434 -8.39 17.70 22.14
C LEU A 434 -9.42 16.81 21.45
N LEU A 435 -9.26 15.49 21.58
CA LEU A 435 -10.12 14.51 20.92
C LEU A 435 -11.58 14.66 21.36
N ASN A 436 -11.87 14.83 22.65
CA ASN A 436 -13.24 15.05 23.13
C ASN A 436 -13.91 16.29 22.52
N LYS A 437 -13.15 17.23 21.94
CA LYS A 437 -13.67 18.44 21.32
C LYS A 437 -13.77 18.33 19.79
N SER A 438 -12.80 17.70 19.13
CA SER A 438 -12.66 17.74 17.67
C SER A 438 -12.84 16.40 16.97
N ALA A 439 -12.82 15.28 17.69
CA ALA A 439 -13.02 13.96 17.10
C ALA A 439 -14.50 13.72 16.79
N VAL A 440 -14.76 13.06 15.67
CA VAL A 440 -16.06 12.52 15.30
C VAL A 440 -16.24 11.20 16.03
N SER A 441 -17.41 11.01 16.63
CA SER A 441 -17.75 9.78 17.33
C SER A 441 -18.12 8.66 16.34
N PRO A 442 -18.02 7.38 16.75
CA PRO A 442 -18.51 6.25 15.94
C PRO A 442 -19.96 6.41 15.49
N VAL A 443 -20.81 6.99 16.34
CA VAL A 443 -22.24 7.19 16.06
C VAL A 443 -22.43 8.12 14.88
N GLU A 444 -21.78 9.28 14.90
CA GLU A 444 -21.83 10.28 13.81
C GLU A 444 -21.14 9.77 12.53
N SER A 445 -20.02 9.06 12.68
CA SER A 445 -19.28 8.47 11.56
C SER A 445 -20.10 7.41 10.83
N THR A 446 -20.87 6.58 11.55
CA THR A 446 -21.73 5.56 10.94
C THR A 446 -22.81 6.18 10.05
N GLU A 447 -23.42 7.29 10.48
CA GLU A 447 -24.44 8.00 9.70
C GLU A 447 -23.89 8.75 8.48
N THR A 448 -22.60 9.14 8.52
CA THR A 448 -21.99 9.98 7.48
C THR A 448 -21.07 9.20 6.54
N LYS A 449 -20.02 8.58 7.07
CA LYS A 449 -18.99 7.87 6.30
C LYS A 449 -19.47 6.47 5.91
N PHE A 450 -19.91 5.67 6.88
CA PHE A 450 -20.27 4.27 6.60
C PHE A 450 -21.56 4.15 5.78
N SER A 451 -22.51 5.07 5.93
CA SER A 451 -23.70 5.11 5.06
C SER A 451 -23.39 5.35 3.58
N SER A 452 -22.22 5.94 3.26
CA SER A 452 -21.77 6.12 1.87
C SER A 452 -21.02 4.92 1.31
N ILE A 453 -20.39 4.12 2.18
CA ILE A 453 -19.52 2.98 1.82
C ILE A 453 -20.33 1.67 1.70
N TYR A 454 -21.45 1.58 2.43
CA TYR A 454 -22.25 0.35 2.55
C TYR A 454 -23.53 0.53 1.76
N HIS A 455 -23.74 -0.35 0.79
CA HIS A 455 -24.95 -0.40 -0.01
C HIS A 455 -25.91 -1.42 0.61
N GLY A 456 -27.11 -0.96 0.97
CA GLY A 456 -28.13 -1.81 1.61
C GLY A 456 -29.12 -1.00 2.45
N PRO A 457 -29.78 -1.65 3.43
CA PRO A 457 -30.65 -1.00 4.41
C PRO A 457 -29.96 0.12 5.22
N HIS A 458 -30.75 0.86 6.00
CA HIS A 458 -30.19 1.91 6.85
C HIS A 458 -29.37 1.33 8.01
N ILE A 459 -28.07 1.61 8.05
CA ILE A 459 -27.16 1.22 9.14
C ILE A 459 -27.10 2.31 10.21
N SER A 460 -27.07 1.93 11.49
CA SER A 460 -26.85 2.84 12.61
C SER A 460 -25.94 2.20 13.66
N CYS A 461 -25.19 3.02 14.41
CA CYS A 461 -24.35 2.56 15.51
C CYS A 461 -25.19 2.24 16.76
N ASP A 462 -25.86 1.09 16.78
CA ASP A 462 -26.66 0.60 17.91
C ASP A 462 -26.32 -0.86 18.22
N SER A 463 -26.04 -1.15 19.49
CA SER A 463 -25.66 -2.49 19.95
C SER A 463 -26.82 -3.47 20.00
N ALA A 464 -28.08 -2.98 20.02
CA ALA A 464 -29.29 -3.81 20.05
C ALA A 464 -29.78 -4.23 18.65
N ARG A 465 -29.21 -3.67 17.59
CA ARG A 465 -29.54 -4.00 16.20
C ARG A 465 -28.81 -5.27 15.73
N PRO A 466 -29.19 -5.85 14.59
CA PRO A 466 -28.45 -6.95 13.99
C PRO A 466 -26.97 -6.61 13.78
N LEU A 467 -26.12 -7.62 13.93
CA LEU A 467 -24.68 -7.49 13.75
C LEU A 467 -24.36 -7.13 12.30
N VAL A 468 -23.61 -6.05 12.14
CA VAL A 468 -22.91 -5.69 10.91
C VAL A 468 -21.51 -5.27 11.32
N ALA A 469 -20.51 -6.01 10.86
CA ALA A 469 -19.11 -5.73 11.12
C ALA A 469 -18.28 -5.91 9.85
N VAL A 470 -17.10 -5.32 9.80
CA VAL A 470 -16.19 -5.44 8.65
C VAL A 470 -14.79 -5.79 9.12
N ILE A 471 -14.24 -6.82 8.49
CA ILE A 471 -12.81 -7.11 8.58
C ILE A 471 -12.13 -6.29 7.52
N THR A 472 -11.26 -5.39 7.97
CA THR A 472 -10.51 -4.51 7.07
C THR A 472 -9.15 -5.11 6.72
N LYS A 473 -8.55 -5.86 7.65
CA LYS A 473 -7.20 -6.42 7.52
C LYS A 473 -7.07 -7.77 8.23
N LEU A 474 -6.19 -8.62 7.72
CA LEU A 474 -5.65 -9.78 8.45
C LEU A 474 -4.27 -9.47 9.02
N LEU A 475 -4.07 -9.74 10.31
CA LEU A 475 -2.81 -9.58 11.03
C LEU A 475 -2.22 -10.95 11.36
N ASP A 476 -0.90 -11.11 11.25
CA ASP A 476 -0.26 -12.37 11.61
C ASP A 476 -0.40 -12.66 13.12
N ALA A 477 -0.73 -13.91 13.46
CA ALA A 477 -0.57 -14.42 14.82
C ALA A 477 0.94 -14.57 15.15
N SER A 478 1.29 -14.75 16.44
CA SER A 478 2.70 -14.80 16.88
C SER A 478 3.56 -15.83 16.17
N GLN A 479 2.96 -16.95 15.77
CA GLN A 479 3.63 -18.07 15.09
C GLN A 479 3.66 -17.93 13.56
N GLY A 480 2.97 -16.93 12.96
CA GLY A 480 2.91 -16.73 11.50
C GLY A 480 2.10 -17.77 10.71
N THR A 481 1.49 -18.74 11.40
CA THR A 481 0.72 -19.81 10.75
C THR A 481 -0.72 -19.41 10.47
N SER A 482 -1.32 -18.62 11.36
CA SER A 482 -2.72 -18.17 11.31
C SER A 482 -2.84 -16.64 11.35
N PHE A 483 -4.04 -16.15 11.02
CA PHE A 483 -4.36 -14.73 10.99
C PHE A 483 -5.42 -14.35 12.03
N LEU A 484 -5.35 -13.10 12.48
CA LEU A 484 -6.37 -12.42 13.27
C LEU A 484 -7.03 -11.35 12.39
N GLY A 485 -8.37 -11.33 12.34
CA GLY A 485 -9.12 -10.31 11.61
C GLY A 485 -9.23 -9.01 12.41
N LEU A 486 -8.71 -7.91 11.88
CA LEU A 486 -8.95 -6.57 12.39
C LEU A 486 -10.38 -6.13 12.00
N CYS A 487 -11.27 -6.17 12.99
CA CYS A 487 -12.70 -6.05 12.79
C CYS A 487 -13.27 -4.76 13.39
N ARG A 488 -14.04 -4.03 12.58
CA ARG A 488 -14.84 -2.87 12.97
C ARG A 488 -16.30 -3.29 13.12
N VAL A 489 -16.85 -3.25 14.34
CA VAL A 489 -18.29 -3.50 14.55
C VAL A 489 -19.04 -2.20 14.28
N VAL A 490 -19.86 -2.18 13.23
CA VAL A 490 -20.60 -0.98 12.79
C VAL A 490 -21.98 -0.92 13.46
N SER A 491 -22.66 -2.07 13.55
CA SER A 491 -23.96 -2.25 14.20
C SER A 491 -24.00 -3.57 14.96
N GLY A 492 -24.84 -3.64 15.99
CA GLY A 492 -25.05 -4.82 16.82
C GLY A 492 -23.88 -5.14 17.75
N THR A 493 -23.82 -6.40 18.17
CA THR A 493 -22.81 -6.91 19.09
C THR A 493 -22.22 -8.21 18.55
N LEU A 494 -20.89 -8.29 18.51
CA LEU A 494 -20.15 -9.49 18.16
C LEU A 494 -19.83 -10.27 19.44
N GLU A 495 -20.24 -11.53 19.53
CA GLU A 495 -20.08 -12.36 20.72
C GLU A 495 -19.25 -13.61 20.44
N ARG A 496 -18.48 -14.05 21.43
CA ARG A 496 -17.72 -15.30 21.34
C ARG A 496 -18.67 -16.49 21.25
N GLY A 497 -18.44 -17.38 20.29
CA GLY A 497 -19.25 -18.58 20.05
C GLY A 497 -20.47 -18.35 19.15
N SER A 498 -20.76 -17.11 18.74
CA SER A 498 -21.85 -16.86 17.78
C SER A 498 -21.48 -17.37 16.39
N GLN A 499 -22.51 -17.73 15.61
CA GLN A 499 -22.36 -18.09 14.20
C GLN A 499 -22.48 -16.83 13.35
N ILE A 500 -21.42 -16.50 12.64
CA ILE A 500 -21.37 -15.36 11.74
C ILE A 500 -21.27 -15.82 10.31
N THR A 501 -21.87 -15.05 9.40
CA THR A 501 -21.68 -15.28 7.97
C THR A 501 -20.76 -14.21 7.40
N VAL A 502 -19.76 -14.65 6.65
CA VAL A 502 -18.75 -13.83 5.99
C VAL A 502 -19.12 -13.73 4.52
N ILE A 503 -19.24 -12.51 4.01
CA ILE A 503 -19.46 -12.20 2.59
C ILE A 503 -18.16 -11.67 1.98
N GLY A 504 -17.72 -12.30 0.90
CA GLY A 504 -16.60 -11.87 0.06
C GLY A 504 -16.95 -10.72 -0.89
N GLU A 505 -15.94 -10.13 -1.53
CA GLU A 505 -16.09 -9.02 -2.48
C GLU A 505 -16.83 -9.43 -3.77
N GLY A 506 -16.83 -10.72 -4.12
CA GLY A 506 -17.48 -11.25 -5.33
C GLY A 506 -18.97 -11.53 -5.15
N PHE A 507 -19.51 -11.31 -3.95
CA PHE A 507 -20.90 -11.60 -3.64
C PHE A 507 -21.86 -10.75 -4.48
N SER A 508 -22.87 -11.41 -5.05
CA SER A 508 -24.01 -10.77 -5.69
C SER A 508 -25.29 -11.47 -5.26
N GLU A 509 -26.42 -10.76 -5.20
CA GLU A 509 -27.70 -11.37 -4.82
C GLU A 509 -28.13 -12.51 -5.76
N SER A 510 -27.63 -12.50 -7.00
CA SER A 510 -27.83 -13.56 -8.00
C SER A 510 -26.93 -14.78 -7.85
N TYR A 511 -25.79 -14.66 -7.15
CA TYR A 511 -24.78 -15.71 -6.99
C TYR A 511 -24.25 -15.75 -5.55
N ASP A 512 -24.83 -16.62 -4.71
CA ASP A 512 -24.51 -16.75 -3.27
C ASP A 512 -23.35 -17.73 -2.99
N GLU A 513 -22.44 -17.95 -3.95
CA GLU A 513 -21.31 -18.88 -3.77
C GLU A 513 -20.16 -18.30 -2.92
N ASP A 514 -20.14 -16.98 -2.71
CA ASP A 514 -19.09 -16.25 -1.99
C ASP A 514 -19.52 -15.87 -0.56
N SER A 515 -20.32 -16.72 0.09
CA SER A 515 -20.68 -16.59 1.50
C SER A 515 -20.38 -17.86 2.29
N VAL A 516 -19.88 -17.69 3.52
CA VAL A 516 -19.57 -18.83 4.41
C VAL A 516 -19.93 -18.52 5.86
N THR A 517 -20.53 -19.49 6.54
CA THR A 517 -20.86 -19.37 7.97
C THR A 517 -19.75 -20.01 8.82
N VAL A 518 -19.24 -19.25 9.79
CA VAL A 518 -18.17 -19.68 10.69
C VAL A 518 -18.47 -19.29 12.14
N PRO A 519 -18.02 -20.08 13.14
CA PRO A 519 -18.14 -19.72 14.54
C PRO A 519 -17.04 -18.76 15.00
N VAL A 520 -17.40 -17.76 15.79
CA VAL A 520 -16.44 -16.86 16.46
C VAL A 520 -15.71 -17.64 17.56
N SER A 521 -14.41 -17.88 17.39
CA SER A 521 -13.61 -18.67 18.35
C SER A 521 -13.09 -17.83 19.52
N ALA A 522 -12.56 -16.64 19.22
CA ALA A 522 -12.07 -15.70 20.22
C ALA A 522 -12.17 -14.24 19.75
N LEU A 523 -12.31 -13.32 20.71
CA LEU A 523 -12.34 -11.88 20.52
C LEU A 523 -11.33 -11.23 21.44
N PHE A 524 -10.60 -10.24 20.94
CA PHE A 524 -9.61 -9.51 21.71
C PHE A 524 -9.71 -8.00 21.50
N ILE A 525 -9.46 -7.24 22.56
CA ILE A 525 -9.10 -5.82 22.46
C ILE A 525 -7.57 -5.76 22.22
N PRO A 526 -7.12 -5.10 21.14
CA PRO A 526 -5.69 -5.06 20.79
C PRO A 526 -4.90 -4.18 21.76
N GLY A 527 -3.80 -4.70 22.31
CA GLY A 527 -2.88 -3.98 23.19
C GLY A 527 -1.54 -3.64 22.54
N GLY A 528 -1.41 -3.77 21.21
CA GLY A 528 -0.12 -3.72 20.51
C GLY A 528 0.66 -5.01 20.72
N ARG A 529 1.44 -5.10 21.81
CA ARG A 529 2.24 -6.29 22.14
C ARG A 529 1.49 -7.37 22.90
N TYR A 530 0.29 -7.10 23.40
CA TYR A 530 -0.55 -8.07 24.11
C TYR A 530 -1.99 -8.02 23.62
N GLN A 531 -2.79 -9.03 23.96
CA GLN A 531 -4.19 -9.13 23.57
C GLN A 531 -5.07 -9.32 24.81
N ILE A 532 -6.08 -8.47 24.98
CA ILE A 532 -7.02 -8.59 26.12
C ILE A 532 -8.22 -9.42 25.66
N PRO A 533 -8.41 -10.67 26.15
CA PRO A 533 -9.54 -11.49 25.75
C PRO A 533 -10.86 -10.91 26.28
N VAL A 534 -11.88 -10.88 25.41
CA VAL A 534 -13.23 -10.40 25.76
C VAL A 534 -14.30 -11.37 25.27
N SER A 535 -15.46 -11.37 25.93
CA SER A 535 -16.59 -12.21 25.55
C SER A 535 -17.47 -11.59 24.46
N LYS A 536 -17.52 -10.26 24.38
CA LYS A 536 -18.33 -9.52 23.41
C LYS A 536 -17.73 -8.15 23.08
N VAL A 537 -18.05 -7.64 21.89
CA VAL A 537 -17.65 -6.32 21.40
C VAL A 537 -18.86 -5.64 20.77
N SER A 538 -19.19 -4.43 21.24
CA SER A 538 -20.35 -3.67 20.80
C SER A 538 -20.07 -2.79 19.57
N ALA A 539 -21.14 -2.29 18.96
CA ALA A 539 -21.10 -1.31 17.89
C ALA A 539 -20.18 -0.11 18.21
N GLY A 540 -19.44 0.35 17.21
CA GLY A 540 -18.54 1.48 17.31
C GLY A 540 -17.14 1.17 17.85
N ASN A 541 -16.79 -0.10 18.10
CA ASN A 541 -15.44 -0.52 18.48
C ASN A 541 -14.66 -1.21 17.37
N ILE A 542 -13.36 -1.33 17.61
CA ILE A 542 -12.42 -2.16 16.86
C ILE A 542 -12.00 -3.33 17.76
N CYS A 543 -11.90 -4.52 17.20
CA CYS A 543 -11.41 -5.71 17.89
C CYS A 543 -10.60 -6.61 16.96
N LEU A 544 -9.87 -7.56 17.55
CA LEU A 544 -9.28 -8.67 16.82
C LEU A 544 -10.20 -9.89 16.95
N LEU A 545 -10.49 -10.50 15.81
CA LEU A 545 -11.34 -11.67 15.69
C LEU A 545 -10.50 -12.87 15.27
N SER A 546 -10.68 -13.99 15.96
CA SER A 546 -10.17 -15.30 15.57
C SER A 546 -11.34 -16.27 15.41
N SER A 547 -11.24 -17.15 14.41
CA SER A 547 -12.22 -18.16 14.06
C SER A 547 -11.48 -19.49 13.78
N ASN A 548 -12.15 -20.47 13.18
CA ASN A 548 -11.58 -21.76 12.78
C ASN A 548 -10.34 -21.64 11.88
N GLU A 549 -9.59 -22.75 11.75
CA GLU A 549 -8.31 -22.82 11.01
C GLU A 549 -8.37 -22.44 9.52
N ASN A 550 -9.58 -22.27 8.96
CA ASN A 550 -9.80 -21.90 7.56
C ASN A 550 -10.49 -20.54 7.38
N PHE A 551 -10.66 -19.77 8.45
CA PHE A 551 -11.33 -18.47 8.42
C PHE A 551 -10.72 -17.51 7.41
N ASP A 552 -9.40 -17.49 7.33
CA ASP A 552 -8.64 -16.63 6.44
C ASP A 552 -8.75 -17.05 4.98
N ASN A 553 -9.17 -18.28 4.65
CA ASN A 553 -9.27 -18.74 3.25
C ASN A 553 -10.34 -18.00 2.45
N PHE A 554 -11.36 -17.47 3.13
CA PHE A 554 -12.46 -16.73 2.53
C PHE A 554 -12.21 -15.22 2.49
N ILE A 555 -11.09 -14.77 3.07
CA ILE A 555 -10.77 -13.35 3.22
C ILE A 555 -9.58 -13.05 2.33
N SER A 556 -9.85 -12.43 1.19
CA SER A 556 -8.82 -11.98 0.26
C SER A 556 -8.26 -10.60 0.64
N ARG A 557 -9.14 -9.66 0.99
CA ARG A 557 -8.84 -8.27 1.33
C ARG A 557 -9.78 -7.75 2.42
N GLN A 558 -10.95 -7.28 2.03
CA GLN A 558 -12.00 -6.82 2.92
C GLN A 558 -13.19 -7.78 2.85
N VAL A 559 -13.81 -8.05 4.00
CA VAL A 559 -15.07 -8.82 4.05
C VAL A 559 -16.06 -8.20 5.03
N VAL A 560 -17.34 -8.43 4.75
CA VAL A 560 -18.45 -8.04 5.63
C VAL A 560 -18.89 -9.25 6.43
N ILE A 561 -19.13 -9.03 7.72
CA ILE A 561 -19.64 -10.03 8.66
C ILE A 561 -21.02 -9.61 9.12
N TYR A 562 -21.96 -10.56 9.13
CA TYR A 562 -23.30 -10.40 9.68
C TYR A 562 -23.66 -11.59 10.58
N ASP A 563 -24.69 -11.37 11.40
CA ASP A 563 -25.35 -12.48 12.11
C ASP A 563 -25.98 -13.42 11.08
N SER A 564 -25.73 -14.73 11.20
CA SER A 564 -26.28 -15.75 10.30
C SER A 564 -27.81 -15.74 10.22
N SER A 565 -28.47 -15.23 11.27
CA SER A 565 -29.93 -15.09 11.33
C SER A 565 -30.49 -13.86 10.62
N ASN A 566 -29.64 -12.95 10.16
CA ASN A 566 -30.06 -11.68 9.54
C ASN A 566 -30.47 -11.89 8.07
N PRO A 567 -31.71 -11.56 7.66
CA PRO A 567 -32.13 -11.62 6.25
C PRO A 567 -31.57 -10.49 5.40
N GLU A 568 -31.09 -9.40 6.01
CA GLU A 568 -30.59 -8.22 5.32
C GLU A 568 -29.07 -8.31 5.09
N LYS A 569 -28.67 -8.49 3.82
CA LYS A 569 -27.26 -8.50 3.40
C LYS A 569 -26.82 -7.08 2.98
N PHE A 570 -25.57 -6.74 3.27
CA PHE A 570 -24.94 -5.47 2.89
C PHE A 570 -23.76 -5.74 1.98
N ASN A 571 -23.61 -4.92 0.94
CA ASN A 571 -22.41 -4.89 0.11
C ASN A 571 -21.55 -3.70 0.51
N VAL A 572 -20.24 -3.84 0.39
CA VAL A 572 -19.31 -2.75 0.68
C VAL A 572 -18.50 -2.42 -0.56
N GLU A 573 -18.31 -1.14 -0.79
CA GLU A 573 -17.39 -0.66 -1.82
C GLU A 573 -15.96 -1.17 -1.55
N PRO A 574 -15.25 -1.64 -2.59
CA PRO A 574 -13.85 -1.99 -2.48
C PRO A 574 -13.01 -0.85 -1.85
N ILE A 575 -11.85 -1.22 -1.30
CA ILE A 575 -10.91 -0.22 -0.79
C ILE A 575 -10.24 0.46 -1.99
N ASP A 576 -10.38 1.78 -2.07
CA ASP A 576 -9.60 2.61 -2.98
C ASP A 576 -8.16 2.70 -2.45
N TYR A 577 -7.26 1.92 -3.05
CA TYR A 577 -5.84 1.93 -2.72
C TYR A 577 -5.20 3.15 -3.38
N ILE A 578 -4.61 4.03 -2.55
CA ILE A 578 -4.04 5.32 -2.99
C ILE A 578 -3.04 5.17 -4.14
N LEU A 579 -2.27 4.08 -4.16
CA LEU A 579 -1.22 3.83 -5.13
C LEU A 579 -1.58 2.66 -6.06
N THR A 580 -1.32 2.85 -7.35
CA THR A 580 -1.34 1.77 -8.32
C THR A 580 -0.02 0.99 -8.26
N PRO A 581 -0.04 -0.35 -8.03
CA PRO A 581 1.17 -1.15 -8.05
C PRO A 581 1.66 -1.35 -9.49
N VAL A 582 2.95 -1.07 -9.72
CA VAL A 582 3.56 -1.05 -11.07
C VAL A 582 4.86 -1.84 -11.18
N LEU A 583 5.55 -2.08 -10.06
CA LEU A 583 6.79 -2.86 -10.03
C LEU A 583 6.45 -4.35 -10.03
N LYS A 584 6.94 -5.08 -11.02
CA LYS A 584 6.57 -6.46 -11.34
C LYS A 584 7.79 -7.38 -11.25
N VAL A 585 7.64 -8.53 -10.61
CA VAL A 585 8.69 -9.55 -10.45
C VAL A 585 8.11 -10.95 -10.69
N ALA A 586 8.83 -11.80 -11.42
CA ALA A 586 8.47 -13.21 -11.59
C ALA A 586 9.18 -14.07 -10.55
N LEU A 587 8.45 -15.05 -10.00
CA LEU A 587 8.86 -15.90 -8.90
C LEU A 587 8.67 -17.37 -9.28
N GLN A 588 9.66 -18.19 -8.92
CA GLN A 588 9.60 -19.64 -9.04
C GLN A 588 10.29 -20.29 -7.82
N PRO A 589 9.75 -21.39 -7.27
CA PRO A 589 10.49 -22.15 -6.26
C PRO A 589 11.75 -22.74 -6.90
N MET A 590 12.87 -22.77 -6.17
CA MET A 590 14.09 -23.43 -6.66
C MET A 590 13.86 -24.92 -6.89
N ASN A 591 13.14 -25.56 -5.96
CA ASN A 591 12.74 -26.96 -6.03
C ASN A 591 11.26 -27.08 -6.45
N LEU A 592 11.00 -27.66 -7.62
CA LEU A 592 9.63 -27.81 -8.15
C LEU A 592 8.72 -28.68 -7.27
N SER A 593 9.29 -29.60 -6.48
CA SER A 593 8.55 -30.41 -5.50
C SER A 593 7.89 -29.57 -4.40
N GLU A 594 8.40 -28.36 -4.14
CA GLU A 594 7.91 -27.46 -3.08
C GLU A 594 6.83 -26.48 -3.57
N THR A 595 6.41 -26.59 -4.82
CA THR A 595 5.36 -25.75 -5.42
C THR A 595 4.09 -25.63 -4.54
N PRO A 596 3.56 -26.68 -3.90
CA PRO A 596 2.39 -26.55 -3.02
C PRO A 596 2.62 -25.61 -1.81
N LYS A 597 3.82 -25.65 -1.21
CA LYS A 597 4.21 -24.75 -0.11
C LYS A 597 4.33 -23.32 -0.63
N PHE A 598 4.99 -23.15 -1.78
CA PHE A 598 5.14 -21.87 -2.46
C PHE A 598 3.78 -21.20 -2.74
N LEU A 599 2.82 -21.93 -3.32
CA LEU A 599 1.47 -21.44 -3.61
C LEU A 599 0.72 -21.06 -2.33
N THR A 600 0.89 -21.83 -1.26
CA THR A 600 0.31 -21.49 0.06
C THR A 600 0.91 -20.20 0.60
N GLY A 601 2.23 -20.02 0.47
CA GLY A 601 2.93 -18.78 0.81
C GLY A 601 2.42 -17.56 0.04
N LEU A 602 2.27 -17.67 -1.28
CA LEU A 602 1.73 -16.60 -2.12
C LEU A 602 0.31 -16.20 -1.68
N ARG A 603 -0.54 -17.16 -1.34
CA ARG A 603 -1.89 -16.87 -0.82
C ARG A 603 -1.84 -16.11 0.50
N LYS A 604 -0.91 -16.45 1.40
CA LYS A 604 -0.72 -15.73 2.68
C LYS A 604 -0.19 -14.31 2.45
N ILE A 605 0.74 -14.13 1.52
CA ILE A 605 1.26 -12.82 1.13
C ILE A 605 0.15 -11.90 0.62
N LYS A 606 -0.73 -12.40 -0.26
CA LYS A 606 -1.87 -11.62 -0.77
C LYS A 606 -2.75 -11.06 0.36
N LYS A 607 -2.89 -11.80 1.47
CA LYS A 607 -3.65 -11.39 2.66
C LYS A 607 -2.91 -10.38 3.53
N SER A 608 -1.60 -10.58 3.71
CA SER A 608 -0.78 -9.71 4.55
C SER A 608 -0.40 -8.38 3.88
N PHE A 609 -0.35 -8.33 2.55
CA PHE A 609 0.08 -7.19 1.75
C PHE A 609 -1.06 -6.77 0.80
N PRO A 610 -2.05 -5.99 1.29
CA PRO A 610 -3.33 -5.75 0.61
C PRO A 610 -3.20 -5.11 -0.79
N GLY A 611 -2.19 -4.26 -0.98
CA GLY A 611 -1.89 -3.59 -2.24
C GLY A 611 -1.17 -4.46 -3.27
N SER A 612 -0.75 -5.68 -2.90
CA SER A 612 -0.07 -6.60 -3.83
C SER A 612 -1.06 -7.21 -4.84
N GLN A 613 -0.57 -7.46 -6.06
CA GLN A 613 -1.28 -8.24 -7.06
C GLN A 613 -0.46 -9.47 -7.40
N ILE A 614 -1.06 -10.65 -7.28
CA ILE A 614 -0.42 -11.92 -7.63
C ILE A 614 -1.20 -12.55 -8.78
N LYS A 615 -0.51 -12.84 -9.88
CA LYS A 615 -1.08 -13.41 -11.11
C LYS A 615 -0.23 -14.58 -11.57
N VAL A 616 -0.83 -15.46 -12.36
CA VAL A 616 -0.12 -16.51 -13.09
C VAL A 616 -0.21 -16.13 -14.56
N GLU A 617 0.94 -16.02 -15.23
CA GLU A 617 0.99 -15.76 -16.67
C GLU A 617 0.77 -17.05 -17.47
N GLU A 618 0.49 -16.93 -18.77
CA GLU A 618 0.29 -18.09 -19.65
C GLU A 618 1.52 -19.01 -19.74
N SER A 619 2.71 -18.45 -19.54
CA SER A 619 3.97 -19.19 -19.39
C SER A 619 4.01 -20.10 -18.16
N GLY A 620 3.07 -19.97 -17.23
CA GLY A 620 3.06 -20.64 -15.94
C GLY A 620 3.87 -19.93 -14.86
N GLU A 621 4.49 -18.78 -15.17
CA GLU A 621 5.25 -18.01 -14.19
C GLU A 621 4.33 -17.28 -13.20
N HIS A 622 4.70 -17.32 -11.92
CA HIS A 622 4.02 -16.57 -10.88
C HIS A 622 4.56 -15.16 -10.82
N VAL A 623 3.71 -14.18 -11.04
CA VAL A 623 4.07 -12.77 -11.07
C VAL A 623 3.49 -12.05 -9.87
N VAL A 624 4.33 -11.29 -9.17
CA VAL A 624 3.94 -10.39 -8.09
C VAL A 624 4.16 -8.95 -8.52
N ILE A 625 3.15 -8.10 -8.31
CA ILE A 625 3.20 -6.67 -8.58
C ILE A 625 3.02 -5.91 -7.27
N GLY A 626 3.92 -4.98 -6.99
CA GLY A 626 3.96 -4.14 -5.79
C GLY A 626 4.09 -2.65 -6.11
N SER A 627 3.97 -1.83 -5.07
CA SER A 627 4.03 -0.37 -5.13
C SER A 627 5.44 0.18 -5.39
N GLY A 628 6.47 -0.46 -4.85
CA GLY A 628 7.87 -0.03 -4.96
C GLY A 628 8.87 -1.09 -4.49
N GLU A 629 10.15 -0.74 -4.53
CA GLU A 629 11.26 -1.66 -4.19
C GLU A 629 11.23 -2.09 -2.71
N PHE A 630 11.01 -1.14 -1.79
CA PHE A 630 11.03 -1.45 -0.37
C PHE A 630 9.86 -2.35 0.03
N TYR A 631 8.70 -2.14 -0.59
CA TYR A 631 7.55 -3.03 -0.45
C TYR A 631 7.83 -4.44 -0.98
N MET A 632 8.45 -4.56 -2.15
CA MET A 632 8.78 -5.85 -2.74
C MET A 632 9.83 -6.60 -1.89
N ASP A 633 10.84 -5.91 -1.36
CA ASP A 633 11.84 -6.49 -0.46
C ASP A 633 11.20 -7.08 0.80
N CYS A 634 10.30 -6.33 1.46
CA CYS A 634 9.58 -6.81 2.65
C CYS A 634 8.65 -7.99 2.33
N LEU A 635 7.94 -7.93 1.19
CA LEU A 635 7.06 -8.98 0.73
C LEU A 635 7.84 -10.28 0.44
N LEU A 636 8.95 -10.20 -0.28
CA LEU A 636 9.78 -11.35 -0.61
C LEU A 636 10.47 -11.93 0.63
N HIS A 637 10.85 -11.08 1.59
CA HIS A 637 11.33 -11.52 2.89
C HIS A 637 10.27 -12.36 3.62
N ASP A 638 9.04 -11.87 3.74
CA ASP A 638 7.95 -12.60 4.40
C ASP A 638 7.60 -13.88 3.63
N LEU A 639 7.63 -13.85 2.30
CA LEU A 639 7.37 -15.06 1.52
C LEU A 639 8.41 -16.14 1.82
N ARG A 640 9.70 -15.79 1.81
CA ARG A 640 10.83 -16.70 2.05
C ARG A 640 10.90 -17.17 3.50
N TYR A 641 10.97 -16.24 4.45
CA TYR A 641 11.35 -16.54 5.84
C TYR A 641 10.18 -16.61 6.80
N LEU A 642 9.00 -16.09 6.44
CA LEU A 642 7.84 -16.13 7.33
C LEU A 642 6.93 -17.30 6.94
N TYR A 643 6.50 -17.39 5.68
CA TYR A 643 5.42 -18.29 5.28
C TYR A 643 5.83 -19.64 4.69
N THR A 644 6.99 -19.74 4.05
CA THR A 644 7.34 -20.96 3.29
C THR A 644 8.63 -21.64 3.73
N ASP A 645 9.62 -20.90 4.20
CA ASP A 645 10.98 -21.38 4.50
C ASP A 645 11.59 -22.16 3.32
N ILE A 646 11.34 -21.69 2.09
CA ILE A 646 11.91 -22.28 0.86
C ILE A 646 12.79 -21.27 0.12
N GLU A 647 13.67 -21.79 -0.72
CA GLU A 647 14.43 -20.97 -1.65
C GLU A 647 13.60 -20.60 -2.88
N ILE A 648 13.60 -19.32 -3.22
CA ILE A 648 12.77 -18.76 -4.30
C ILE A 648 13.68 -18.02 -5.27
N LYS A 649 13.64 -18.45 -6.53
CA LYS A 649 14.22 -17.76 -7.67
C LYS A 649 13.38 -16.54 -8.01
N VAL A 650 14.03 -15.39 -8.09
CA VAL A 650 13.40 -14.10 -8.32
C VAL A 650 14.00 -13.51 -9.59
N SER A 651 13.16 -13.11 -10.54
CA SER A 651 13.62 -12.43 -11.76
C SER A 651 14.09 -11.01 -11.47
N ASP A 652 14.80 -10.40 -12.42
CA ASP A 652 14.99 -8.95 -12.40
C ASP A 652 13.64 -8.23 -12.37
N PRO A 653 13.53 -7.12 -11.62
CA PRO A 653 12.31 -6.33 -11.59
C PRO A 653 12.05 -5.71 -12.95
N VAL A 654 10.78 -5.69 -13.33
CA VAL A 654 10.26 -5.02 -14.52
C VAL A 654 9.03 -4.19 -14.15
N THR A 655 8.42 -3.56 -15.14
CA THR A 655 7.22 -2.75 -14.96
C THR A 655 6.01 -3.38 -15.62
N LYS A 656 4.84 -3.12 -15.06
CA LYS A 656 3.58 -3.26 -15.80
C LYS A 656 3.51 -2.15 -16.86
N PHE A 657 3.13 -2.49 -18.09
CA PHE A 657 2.84 -1.50 -19.14
C PHE A 657 1.33 -1.33 -19.31
N MET A 658 0.94 -0.33 -20.09
CA MET A 658 -0.41 -0.24 -20.65
C MET A 658 -0.34 0.03 -22.15
N GLU A 659 -1.45 -0.19 -22.84
CA GLU A 659 -1.58 0.05 -24.28
C GLU A 659 -2.52 1.24 -24.51
N SER A 660 -2.29 2.03 -25.55
CA SER A 660 -3.13 3.17 -25.91
C SER A 660 -2.99 3.51 -27.40
N CYS A 661 -3.67 4.56 -27.85
CA CYS A 661 -3.58 5.10 -29.21
C CYS A 661 -3.38 6.62 -29.18
N ILE A 662 -2.64 7.16 -30.16
CA ILE A 662 -2.46 8.62 -30.30
C ILE A 662 -3.40 9.20 -31.36
N GLU A 663 -3.66 8.47 -32.45
CA GLU A 663 -4.53 8.92 -33.53
C GLU A 663 -5.79 8.07 -33.58
N SER A 664 -6.87 8.61 -34.15
CA SER A 664 -8.09 7.84 -34.41
C SER A 664 -7.87 6.82 -35.52
N SER A 665 -8.46 5.63 -35.42
CA SER A 665 -8.50 4.68 -36.54
C SER A 665 -9.23 5.29 -37.74
N LYS A 666 -8.56 5.38 -38.89
CA LYS A 666 -9.05 6.07 -40.10
C LYS A 666 -10.02 5.24 -40.96
N VAL A 667 -10.11 3.94 -40.69
CA VAL A 667 -10.91 2.99 -41.49
C VAL A 667 -11.86 2.19 -40.59
N ARG A 668 -13.11 2.06 -41.04
CA ARG A 668 -14.09 1.14 -40.46
C ARG A 668 -13.94 -0.23 -41.11
N ILE A 669 -13.71 -1.26 -40.31
CA ILE A 669 -13.61 -2.64 -40.79
C ILE A 669 -14.67 -3.49 -40.07
N PRO A 670 -15.60 -4.12 -40.81
CA PRO A 670 -16.57 -5.02 -40.21
C PRO A 670 -15.89 -6.32 -39.79
N VAL A 671 -16.06 -6.70 -38.52
CA VAL A 671 -15.60 -7.98 -37.99
C VAL A 671 -16.78 -8.92 -37.85
N GLU A 672 -16.71 -10.06 -38.52
CA GLU A 672 -17.77 -11.08 -38.50
C GLU A 672 -17.59 -12.07 -37.34
N SER A 673 -18.71 -12.60 -36.82
CA SER A 673 -18.72 -13.71 -35.87
C SER A 673 -18.34 -15.03 -36.55
N SER A 674 -17.93 -16.04 -35.78
CA SER A 674 -17.51 -17.35 -36.30
C SER A 674 -18.54 -18.07 -37.18
N ASN A 675 -19.83 -17.75 -37.03
CA ASN A 675 -20.91 -18.27 -37.87
C ASN A 675 -21.23 -17.40 -39.11
N GLY A 676 -20.55 -16.27 -39.32
CA GLY A 676 -20.74 -15.34 -40.43
C GLY A 676 -22.10 -14.61 -40.45
N LYS A 677 -22.89 -14.69 -39.36
CA LYS A 677 -24.25 -14.14 -39.31
C LYS A 677 -24.36 -12.80 -38.57
N ASN A 678 -23.32 -12.40 -37.85
CA ASN A 678 -23.25 -11.12 -37.16
C ASN A 678 -21.98 -10.41 -37.59
N SER A 679 -22.02 -9.09 -37.68
CA SER A 679 -20.85 -8.25 -37.90
C SER A 679 -20.92 -6.98 -37.06
N ILE A 680 -19.76 -6.48 -36.62
CA ILE A 680 -19.65 -5.22 -35.89
C ILE A 680 -18.42 -4.44 -36.37
N SER A 681 -18.57 -3.13 -36.49
CA SER A 681 -17.47 -2.20 -36.81
C SER A 681 -17.25 -1.28 -35.63
N ILE A 682 -16.03 -1.30 -35.08
CA ILE A 682 -15.61 -0.46 -33.94
C ILE A 682 -14.42 0.38 -34.39
N ILE A 683 -14.39 1.65 -34.00
CA ILE A 683 -13.24 2.54 -34.15
C ILE A 683 -12.67 2.90 -32.77
N ALA A 684 -11.37 3.16 -32.72
CA ALA A 684 -10.66 3.60 -31.52
C ALA A 684 -10.17 5.03 -31.70
N GLU A 685 -10.33 5.85 -30.67
CA GLU A 685 -9.87 7.24 -30.60
C GLU A 685 -9.17 7.50 -29.25
N PRO A 686 -8.16 8.38 -29.18
CA PRO A 686 -7.60 8.80 -27.91
C PRO A 686 -8.68 9.47 -27.04
N LEU A 687 -8.67 9.16 -25.75
CA LEU A 687 -9.52 9.83 -24.77
C LEU A 687 -8.94 11.22 -24.44
N GLU A 688 -9.82 12.19 -24.23
CA GLU A 688 -9.44 13.52 -23.80
C GLU A 688 -8.79 13.48 -22.39
N PRO A 689 -7.63 14.14 -22.17
CA PRO A 689 -6.84 13.97 -20.94
C PRO A 689 -7.55 14.47 -19.68
N GLU A 690 -8.42 15.48 -19.80
CA GLU A 690 -9.24 15.96 -18.68
C GLU A 690 -10.24 14.91 -18.21
N ILE A 691 -10.86 14.19 -19.15
CA ILE A 691 -11.81 13.12 -18.86
C ILE A 691 -11.07 11.95 -18.23
N ALA A 692 -9.94 11.53 -18.81
CA ALA A 692 -9.11 10.46 -18.25
C ALA A 692 -8.73 10.75 -16.79
N LYS A 693 -8.25 11.97 -16.49
CA LYS A 693 -7.91 12.39 -15.13
C LYS A 693 -9.11 12.37 -14.18
N ASP A 694 -10.27 12.84 -14.63
CA ASP A 694 -11.47 12.83 -13.79
C ASP A 694 -12.05 11.42 -13.58
N MET A 695 -11.81 10.48 -14.51
CA MET A 695 -12.11 9.05 -14.34
C MET A 695 -11.16 8.39 -13.33
N GLU A 696 -9.84 8.56 -13.48
CA GLU A 696 -8.83 8.04 -12.54
C GLU A 696 -9.07 8.57 -11.12
N SER A 697 -9.40 9.86 -11.01
CA SER A 697 -9.67 10.48 -9.71
C SER A 697 -10.96 10.01 -9.03
N GLY A 698 -11.83 9.27 -9.74
CA GLY A 698 -13.14 8.84 -9.23
C GLY A 698 -14.22 9.93 -9.23
N ARG A 699 -13.98 11.08 -9.88
CA ARG A 699 -15.00 12.14 -10.04
C ARG A 699 -16.10 11.70 -11.00
N ILE A 700 -15.73 10.93 -12.01
CA ILE A 700 -16.64 10.23 -12.93
C ILE A 700 -16.69 8.78 -12.49
N ASP A 701 -17.87 8.30 -12.08
CA ASP A 701 -18.08 6.93 -11.59
C ASP A 701 -19.30 6.29 -12.29
N VAL A 702 -19.21 5.00 -12.58
CA VAL A 702 -20.26 4.18 -13.18
C VAL A 702 -21.53 4.17 -12.32
N GLN A 703 -21.40 4.36 -11.00
CA GLN A 703 -22.52 4.40 -10.06
C GLN A 703 -23.55 5.52 -10.35
N TYR A 704 -23.21 6.54 -11.15
CA TYR A 704 -24.18 7.59 -11.50
C TYR A 704 -25.39 7.05 -12.28
N ARG A 705 -25.29 5.86 -12.88
CA ARG A 705 -26.37 5.26 -13.70
C ARG A 705 -27.50 4.61 -12.89
N GLN A 706 -27.27 4.31 -11.62
CA GLN A 706 -28.20 3.50 -10.80
C GLN A 706 -29.35 4.32 -10.20
N SER A 707 -29.31 5.66 -10.22
CA SER A 707 -30.45 6.50 -9.78
C SER A 707 -30.73 7.67 -10.71
N ASN A 708 -32.01 7.93 -11.00
CA ASN A 708 -32.45 8.95 -11.97
C ASN A 708 -31.89 10.36 -11.67
N LEU A 709 -31.78 10.74 -10.38
CA LEU A 709 -31.23 12.03 -9.96
C LEU A 709 -29.70 12.13 -10.15
N LYS A 710 -28.98 11.01 -10.06
CA LYS A 710 -27.53 10.96 -10.31
C LYS A 710 -27.24 10.95 -11.81
N TYR A 711 -28.12 10.36 -12.63
CA TYR A 711 -27.99 10.27 -14.08
C TYR A 711 -28.13 11.63 -14.80
N GLU A 712 -29.09 12.47 -14.41
CA GLU A 712 -29.21 13.83 -14.98
C GLU A 712 -28.00 14.72 -14.64
N ARG A 713 -27.44 14.56 -13.43
CA ARG A 713 -26.20 15.25 -13.03
C ARG A 713 -25.00 14.75 -13.82
N PHE A 714 -24.95 13.45 -14.10
CA PHE A 714 -23.94 12.85 -14.97
C PHE A 714 -23.98 13.52 -16.34
N ILE A 715 -25.10 13.45 -17.07
CA ILE A 715 -25.21 14.08 -18.40
C ILE A 715 -24.91 15.58 -18.36
N SER A 716 -25.44 16.29 -17.36
CA SER A 716 -25.20 17.73 -17.21
C SER A 716 -23.72 18.05 -16.99
N ARG A 717 -22.97 17.17 -16.33
CA ARG A 717 -21.52 17.31 -16.13
C ARG A 717 -20.78 17.13 -17.45
N TRP A 718 -21.05 16.05 -18.19
CA TRP A 718 -20.41 15.81 -19.50
C TRP A 718 -20.61 16.98 -20.48
N PHE A 719 -21.80 17.58 -20.46
CA PHE A 719 -22.09 18.76 -21.26
C PHE A 719 -21.36 20.03 -20.79
N LYS A 720 -21.41 20.32 -19.48
CA LYS A 720 -20.87 21.58 -18.94
C LYS A 720 -19.35 21.60 -18.81
N GLU A 721 -18.76 20.47 -18.45
CA GLU A 721 -17.33 20.35 -18.12
C GLU A 721 -16.51 19.90 -19.34
N TYR A 722 -17.02 18.95 -20.14
CA TYR A 722 -16.27 18.38 -21.28
C TYR A 722 -16.81 18.77 -22.66
N GLY A 723 -17.92 19.51 -22.73
CA GLY A 723 -18.51 19.95 -24.00
C GLY A 723 -19.17 18.85 -24.82
N TRP A 724 -19.41 17.66 -24.25
CA TRP A 724 -20.12 16.57 -24.93
C TRP A 724 -21.60 16.90 -25.05
N ASP A 725 -22.19 16.69 -26.21
CA ASP A 725 -23.63 16.88 -26.36
C ASP A 725 -24.43 15.83 -25.55
N SER A 726 -25.71 16.10 -25.35
CA SER A 726 -26.56 15.17 -24.59
C SER A 726 -26.74 13.83 -25.31
N LEU A 727 -26.51 13.75 -26.62
CA LEU A 727 -26.64 12.52 -27.39
C LEU A 727 -25.45 11.60 -27.10
N ALA A 728 -24.22 12.09 -27.29
CA ALA A 728 -22.98 11.37 -27.03
C ALA A 728 -22.88 10.92 -25.57
N ALA A 729 -23.25 11.79 -24.62
CA ALA A 729 -23.25 11.44 -23.19
C ALA A 729 -24.27 10.33 -22.85
N ASN A 730 -25.43 10.30 -23.51
CA ASN A 730 -26.42 9.23 -23.34
C ASN A 730 -26.00 7.91 -24.00
N SER A 731 -25.14 7.97 -25.01
CA SER A 731 -24.65 6.83 -25.78
C SER A 731 -23.50 6.07 -25.12
N ILE A 732 -22.97 6.54 -23.97
CA ILE A 732 -21.92 5.83 -23.23
C ILE A 732 -22.48 4.52 -22.70
N TRP A 733 -21.95 3.37 -23.10
CA TRP A 733 -22.41 2.05 -22.65
C TRP A 733 -21.65 1.54 -21.43
N SER A 734 -20.33 1.69 -21.42
CA SER A 734 -19.47 1.25 -20.31
C SER A 734 -18.29 2.20 -20.14
N LEU A 735 -17.88 2.39 -18.88
CA LEU A 735 -16.60 3.00 -18.52
C LEU A 735 -15.70 1.88 -18.00
N GLY A 736 -14.61 1.59 -18.71
CA GLY A 736 -13.56 0.68 -18.28
C GLY A 736 -13.98 -0.79 -18.08
N PRO A 737 -12.99 -1.70 -17.96
CA PRO A 737 -13.22 -3.02 -17.38
C PRO A 737 -13.45 -3.01 -15.85
N GLU A 738 -12.75 -2.14 -15.13
CA GLU A 738 -12.80 -1.95 -13.67
C GLU A 738 -13.12 -0.49 -13.31
N SER A 739 -13.39 -0.24 -12.03
CA SER A 739 -13.57 1.11 -11.51
C SER A 739 -12.29 1.93 -11.68
N HIS A 740 -12.40 3.20 -12.09
CA HIS A 740 -11.29 4.13 -12.34
C HIS A 740 -10.46 3.89 -13.62
N ASP A 741 -10.79 2.89 -14.44
CA ASP A 741 -10.15 2.70 -15.74
C ASP A 741 -10.55 3.78 -16.75
N THR A 742 -9.62 4.20 -17.61
CA THR A 742 -9.77 5.33 -18.53
C THR A 742 -10.22 4.96 -19.94
N ASN A 743 -11.06 3.93 -20.07
CA ASN A 743 -11.62 3.51 -21.36
C ASN A 743 -13.12 3.77 -21.44
N ILE A 744 -13.63 4.13 -22.62
CA ILE A 744 -15.06 4.38 -22.82
C ILE A 744 -15.55 3.57 -24.01
N LEU A 745 -16.69 2.90 -23.85
CA LEU A 745 -17.44 2.30 -24.96
C LEU A 745 -18.68 3.16 -25.25
N ILE A 746 -18.86 3.55 -26.52
CA ILE A 746 -19.95 4.42 -26.99
C ILE A 746 -20.68 3.76 -28.16
N ASP A 747 -22.01 3.86 -28.16
CA ASP A 747 -22.85 3.57 -29.31
C ASP A 747 -23.06 4.83 -30.17
N ASP A 748 -22.31 4.93 -31.26
CA ASP A 748 -22.39 6.03 -32.23
C ASP A 748 -23.08 5.59 -33.53
N THR A 749 -23.89 4.52 -33.47
CA THR A 749 -24.62 3.99 -34.64
C THR A 749 -25.85 4.86 -34.95
N LEU A 750 -26.20 4.99 -36.23
CA LEU A 750 -27.40 5.70 -36.66
C LEU A 750 -28.64 4.80 -36.62
N PRO A 751 -29.80 5.29 -36.11
CA PRO A 751 -31.03 4.48 -36.04
C PRO A 751 -31.56 3.99 -37.40
N ASP A 752 -31.21 4.69 -38.49
CA ASP A 752 -31.63 4.34 -39.85
C ASP A 752 -30.80 3.18 -40.44
N GLU A 753 -29.61 2.93 -39.88
CA GLU A 753 -28.65 1.93 -40.38
C GLU A 753 -28.62 0.66 -39.53
N VAL A 754 -28.92 0.77 -38.22
CA VAL A 754 -28.81 -0.33 -37.25
C VAL A 754 -30.10 -0.49 -36.46
N ASP A 755 -30.56 -1.74 -36.29
CA ASP A 755 -31.64 -2.06 -35.35
C ASP A 755 -31.18 -1.85 -33.90
N LYS A 756 -31.42 -0.65 -33.38
CA LYS A 756 -31.10 -0.25 -32.01
C LYS A 756 -31.72 -1.15 -30.95
N LYS A 757 -32.86 -1.80 -31.21
CA LYS A 757 -33.47 -2.71 -30.23
C LYS A 757 -32.71 -4.02 -30.16
N ALA A 758 -32.33 -4.58 -31.30
CA ALA A 758 -31.52 -5.80 -31.37
C ALA A 758 -30.14 -5.56 -30.73
N LEU A 759 -29.47 -4.46 -31.10
CA LEU A 759 -28.16 -4.09 -30.56
C LEU A 759 -28.21 -3.86 -29.03
N LYS A 760 -29.22 -3.13 -28.54
CA LYS A 760 -29.41 -2.91 -27.11
C LYS A 760 -29.77 -4.19 -26.34
N GLY A 761 -30.46 -5.14 -26.97
CA GLY A 761 -30.73 -6.46 -26.39
C GLY A 761 -29.47 -7.31 -26.12
N LEU A 762 -28.37 -7.02 -26.81
CA LEU A 762 -27.08 -7.70 -26.66
C LEU A 762 -26.02 -6.83 -25.97
N GLN A 763 -26.43 -5.71 -25.37
CA GLN A 763 -25.54 -4.74 -24.73
C GLN A 763 -24.57 -5.41 -23.74
N ASP A 764 -25.05 -6.31 -22.89
CA ASP A 764 -24.21 -6.98 -21.88
C ASP A 764 -23.10 -7.83 -22.51
N SER A 765 -23.40 -8.55 -23.60
CA SER A 765 -22.41 -9.35 -24.33
C SER A 765 -21.36 -8.46 -25.03
N VAL A 766 -21.80 -7.34 -25.60
CA VAL A 766 -20.88 -6.37 -26.22
C VAL A 766 -19.99 -5.72 -25.16
N VAL A 767 -20.56 -5.29 -24.05
CA VAL A 767 -19.80 -4.72 -22.92
C VAL A 767 -18.82 -5.76 -22.37
N GLN A 768 -19.21 -7.02 -22.22
CA GLN A 768 -18.30 -8.08 -21.76
C GLN A 768 -17.13 -8.32 -22.72
N GLY A 769 -17.39 -8.34 -24.04
CA GLY A 769 -16.34 -8.42 -25.07
C GLY A 769 -15.38 -7.23 -25.04
N PHE A 770 -15.91 -6.01 -24.89
CA PHE A 770 -15.11 -4.80 -24.73
C PHE A 770 -14.25 -4.83 -23.46
N LYS A 771 -14.84 -5.17 -22.31
CA LYS A 771 -14.11 -5.26 -21.04
C LYS A 771 -13.00 -6.30 -21.09
N TRP A 772 -13.24 -7.44 -21.76
CA TRP A 772 -12.20 -8.43 -21.96
C TRP A 772 -11.07 -7.89 -22.85
N ALA A 773 -11.40 -7.28 -23.99
CA ALA A 773 -10.39 -6.66 -24.86
C ALA A 773 -9.55 -5.63 -24.10
N ALA A 774 -10.18 -4.75 -23.33
CA ALA A 774 -9.51 -3.69 -22.59
C ALA A 774 -8.59 -4.21 -21.46
N ARG A 775 -8.80 -5.43 -20.94
CA ARG A 775 -7.92 -6.02 -19.90
C ARG A 775 -6.62 -6.58 -20.44
N GLU A 776 -6.63 -7.06 -21.68
CA GLU A 776 -5.49 -7.74 -22.29
C GLU A 776 -4.83 -6.90 -23.38
N GLY A 777 -5.55 -6.14 -24.21
CA GLY A 777 -4.89 -5.39 -25.30
C GLY A 777 -4.24 -6.28 -26.38
N PRO A 778 -3.95 -5.75 -27.58
CA PRO A 778 -3.36 -6.51 -28.69
C PRO A 778 -1.82 -6.52 -28.77
N LEU A 779 -1.10 -5.55 -28.19
CA LEU A 779 0.34 -5.40 -28.39
C LEU A 779 1.16 -6.38 -27.57
N CYS A 780 0.90 -6.54 -26.27
CA CYS A 780 1.69 -7.40 -25.39
C CYS A 780 0.88 -8.00 -24.24
N ASP A 781 -0.42 -8.17 -24.43
CA ASP A 781 -1.37 -8.67 -23.42
C ASP A 781 -1.37 -7.82 -22.13
N GLU A 782 -1.16 -6.50 -22.24
CA GLU A 782 -1.30 -5.52 -21.16
C GLU A 782 -2.56 -4.63 -21.30
N PRO A 783 -3.14 -4.14 -20.19
CA PRO A 783 -4.39 -3.39 -20.22
C PRO A 783 -4.35 -2.17 -21.14
N ILE A 784 -5.45 -1.94 -21.86
CA ILE A 784 -5.65 -0.73 -22.65
C ILE A 784 -6.03 0.41 -21.71
N SER A 785 -5.59 1.63 -22.01
CA SER A 785 -5.89 2.85 -21.27
C SER A 785 -6.11 4.03 -22.22
N ASN A 786 -6.78 5.07 -21.72
CA ASN A 786 -6.99 6.34 -22.40
C ASN A 786 -7.57 6.20 -23.81
N THR A 787 -8.46 5.23 -24.01
CA THR A 787 -9.01 4.91 -25.34
C THR A 787 -10.54 4.90 -25.34
N LYS A 788 -11.10 5.59 -26.33
CA LYS A 788 -12.54 5.66 -26.62
C LYS A 788 -12.86 4.74 -27.79
N PHE A 789 -13.70 3.74 -27.55
CA PHE A 789 -14.20 2.80 -28.54
C PHE A 789 -15.61 3.21 -28.96
N LYS A 790 -15.82 3.45 -30.25
CA LYS A 790 -17.14 3.79 -30.80
C LYS A 790 -17.64 2.70 -31.73
N ILE A 791 -18.85 2.21 -31.46
CA ILE A 791 -19.56 1.31 -32.37
C ILE A 791 -20.16 2.16 -33.48
N ILE A 792 -19.75 1.90 -34.72
CA ILE A 792 -20.19 2.67 -35.90
C ILE A 792 -21.26 1.91 -36.68
N GLU A 793 -21.10 0.60 -36.83
CA GLU A 793 -22.04 -0.26 -37.53
C GLU A 793 -22.20 -1.59 -36.79
N ALA A 794 -23.41 -2.18 -36.85
CA ALA A 794 -23.67 -3.51 -36.37
C ALA A 794 -24.76 -4.18 -37.22
N SER A 795 -24.48 -5.38 -37.72
CA SER A 795 -25.46 -6.27 -38.36
C SER A 795 -25.62 -7.50 -37.48
N LEU A 796 -26.83 -7.71 -36.94
CA LEU A 796 -27.08 -8.76 -35.95
C LEU A 796 -28.18 -9.69 -36.44
N ALA A 797 -27.98 -10.99 -36.27
CA ALA A 797 -28.99 -11.98 -36.61
C ALA A 797 -30.21 -11.85 -35.69
N SER A 798 -31.41 -12.04 -36.24
CA SER A 798 -32.67 -12.00 -35.47
C SER A 798 -32.89 -13.24 -34.59
N SER A 799 -32.19 -14.34 -34.88
CA SER A 799 -32.27 -15.59 -34.14
C SER A 799 -31.39 -15.55 -32.88
N PRO A 800 -31.93 -15.74 -31.67
CA PRO A 800 -31.15 -15.74 -30.43
C PRO A 800 -30.06 -16.81 -30.37
N LEU A 801 -30.21 -17.91 -31.11
CA LEU A 801 -29.20 -18.97 -31.21
C LEU A 801 -27.98 -18.50 -32.00
N ASP A 802 -28.19 -17.70 -33.03
CA ASP A 802 -27.14 -17.18 -33.91
C ASP A 802 -26.45 -15.94 -33.34
N ALA A 803 -27.14 -15.20 -32.45
CA ALA A 803 -26.65 -14.00 -31.78
C ALA A 803 -26.55 -14.20 -30.26
N ASN A 804 -25.85 -15.26 -29.83
CA ASN A 804 -25.60 -15.53 -28.42
C ASN A 804 -24.25 -14.94 -27.94
N GLY A 805 -24.07 -14.85 -26.62
CA GLY A 805 -22.84 -14.28 -26.02
C GLY A 805 -21.55 -14.97 -26.50
N GLY A 806 -21.57 -16.28 -26.74
CA GLY A 806 -20.41 -17.02 -27.25
C GLY A 806 -19.97 -16.62 -28.67
N GLN A 807 -20.86 -16.03 -29.46
CA GLN A 807 -20.53 -15.47 -30.79
C GLN A 807 -20.16 -13.99 -30.71
N ILE A 808 -20.89 -13.21 -29.89
CA ILE A 808 -20.72 -11.76 -29.81
C ILE A 808 -19.47 -11.36 -29.05
N ILE A 809 -19.17 -12.01 -27.91
CA ILE A 809 -18.04 -11.63 -27.04
C ILE A 809 -16.69 -11.72 -27.78
N PRO A 810 -16.34 -12.83 -28.46
CA PRO A 810 -15.08 -12.92 -29.18
C PRO A 810 -15.01 -12.00 -30.40
N MET A 811 -16.15 -11.80 -31.10
CA MET A 811 -16.25 -10.89 -32.24
C MET A 811 -15.96 -9.45 -31.82
N VAL A 812 -16.58 -8.96 -30.75
CA VAL A 812 -16.35 -7.62 -30.20
C VAL A 812 -14.91 -7.48 -29.71
N ARG A 813 -14.37 -8.50 -29.04
CA ARG A 813 -12.96 -8.50 -28.61
C ARG A 813 -12.02 -8.30 -29.78
N LYS A 814 -12.23 -9.06 -30.87
CA LYS A 814 -11.44 -8.94 -32.12
C LYS A 814 -11.60 -7.56 -32.76
N ALA A 815 -12.81 -7.00 -32.78
CA ALA A 815 -13.08 -5.66 -33.32
C ALA A 815 -12.35 -4.56 -32.54
N CYS A 816 -12.32 -4.62 -31.20
CA CYS A 816 -11.57 -3.66 -30.38
C CYS A 816 -10.05 -3.73 -30.64
N TYR A 817 -9.48 -4.94 -30.75
CA TYR A 817 -8.05 -5.11 -31.05
C TYR A 817 -7.68 -4.53 -32.41
N LEU A 818 -8.49 -4.83 -33.43
CA LEU A 818 -8.28 -4.31 -34.76
C LEU A 818 -8.40 -2.79 -34.81
N ALA A 819 -9.40 -2.22 -34.12
CA ALA A 819 -9.59 -0.78 -34.00
C ALA A 819 -8.34 -0.11 -33.40
N LEU A 820 -7.79 -0.66 -32.32
CA LEU A 820 -6.59 -0.11 -31.66
C LEU A 820 -5.34 -0.22 -32.54
N MET A 821 -5.14 -1.36 -33.21
CA MET A 821 -3.97 -1.58 -34.07
C MET A 821 -3.94 -0.65 -35.29
N ILE A 822 -5.11 -0.19 -35.77
CA ILE A 822 -5.22 0.81 -36.84
C ILE A 822 -5.08 2.25 -36.29
N ALA A 823 -5.36 2.47 -35.01
CA ALA A 823 -5.34 3.76 -34.34
C ALA A 823 -3.92 4.24 -33.94
N THR A 824 -2.87 3.84 -34.68
CA THR A 824 -1.46 4.15 -34.34
C THR A 824 -1.14 3.80 -32.86
N PRO A 825 -1.04 2.51 -32.53
CA PRO A 825 -0.96 2.07 -31.15
C PRO A 825 0.36 2.50 -30.47
N LYS A 826 0.30 2.73 -29.16
CA LYS A 826 1.44 3.07 -28.32
C LYS A 826 1.48 2.22 -27.07
N LEU A 827 2.69 1.91 -26.65
CA LEU A 827 2.96 1.39 -25.31
C LEU A 827 3.09 2.56 -24.34
N MET A 828 2.53 2.41 -23.15
CA MET A 828 2.58 3.37 -22.06
C MET A 828 3.42 2.79 -20.93
N GLU A 829 4.46 3.52 -20.51
CA GLU A 829 5.27 3.17 -19.35
C GLU A 829 4.82 3.93 -18.09
N PRO A 830 4.90 3.29 -16.91
CA PRO A 830 4.62 3.99 -15.67
C PRO A 830 5.79 4.90 -15.31
N VAL A 831 5.46 6.07 -14.76
CA VAL A 831 6.42 7.09 -14.32
C VAL A 831 6.22 7.34 -12.83
N TYR A 832 7.32 7.30 -12.09
CA TYR A 832 7.37 7.72 -10.70
C TYR A 832 7.63 9.21 -10.60
N GLN A 833 6.86 9.88 -9.74
CA GLN A 833 7.29 11.16 -9.20
C GLN A 833 8.26 10.90 -8.06
N ILE A 834 9.40 11.58 -8.14
CA ILE A 834 10.46 11.55 -7.15
C ILE A 834 10.32 12.78 -6.26
N ASP A 835 10.32 12.58 -4.94
CA ASP A 835 10.41 13.66 -3.96
C ASP A 835 11.71 13.48 -3.15
N ILE A 836 12.67 14.39 -3.38
CA ILE A 836 13.98 14.34 -2.74
C ILE A 836 14.11 15.49 -1.76
N LEU A 837 14.32 15.14 -0.50
CA LEU A 837 14.71 16.09 0.55
C LEU A 837 16.24 16.08 0.67
N CYS A 838 16.87 17.22 0.42
CA CYS A 838 18.33 17.33 0.44
C CYS A 838 18.80 18.73 0.87
N ARG A 839 20.11 18.94 0.88
CA ARG A 839 20.71 20.27 1.05
C ARG A 839 20.99 20.90 -0.31
N SER A 840 21.09 22.23 -0.35
CA SER A 840 21.32 22.99 -1.60
C SER A 840 22.56 22.58 -2.38
N ASP A 841 23.63 22.15 -1.71
CA ASP A 841 24.90 21.75 -2.33
C ASP A 841 24.83 20.43 -3.11
N VAL A 842 23.74 19.67 -2.93
CA VAL A 842 23.55 18.35 -3.51
C VAL A 842 22.74 18.39 -4.81
N VAL A 843 21.93 19.43 -5.03
CA VAL A 843 20.97 19.51 -6.14
C VAL A 843 21.62 19.28 -7.51
N GLY A 844 22.75 19.93 -7.80
CA GLY A 844 23.44 19.77 -9.09
C GLY A 844 24.06 18.39 -9.33
N LYS A 845 24.24 17.56 -8.28
CA LYS A 845 24.63 16.15 -8.43
C LYS A 845 23.42 15.28 -8.80
N LEU A 846 22.24 15.60 -8.27
CA LEU A 846 21.00 14.87 -8.54
C LEU A 846 20.59 14.99 -10.00
N GLU A 847 20.69 16.19 -10.60
CA GLU A 847 20.38 16.41 -12.02
C GLU A 847 21.17 15.46 -12.93
N LYS A 848 22.49 15.38 -12.75
CA LYS A 848 23.37 14.48 -13.52
C LYS A 848 23.04 12.99 -13.34
N LEU A 849 22.52 12.60 -12.18
CA LEU A 849 22.13 11.22 -11.91
C LEU A 849 20.80 10.89 -12.60
N LEU A 850 19.82 11.80 -12.51
CA LEU A 850 18.52 11.66 -13.13
C LEU A 850 18.62 11.66 -14.66
N ASP A 851 19.47 12.50 -15.25
CA ASP A 851 19.71 12.53 -16.70
C ASP A 851 20.13 11.16 -17.27
N LYS A 852 20.91 10.38 -16.50
CA LYS A 852 21.33 9.03 -16.90
C LYS A 852 20.20 8.00 -16.89
N ARG A 853 19.09 8.32 -16.23
CA ARG A 853 17.93 7.44 -15.98
C ARG A 853 16.65 8.00 -16.61
N ARG A 854 16.78 8.82 -17.66
CA ARG A 854 15.65 9.53 -18.32
C ARG A 854 14.78 10.35 -17.36
N GLY A 855 15.33 10.71 -16.20
CA GLY A 855 14.64 11.47 -15.17
C GLY A 855 14.77 12.97 -15.41
N THR A 856 13.75 13.72 -15.01
CA THR A 856 13.71 15.18 -15.15
C THR A 856 13.33 15.84 -13.84
N ILE A 857 14.02 16.92 -13.47
CA ILE A 857 13.61 17.76 -12.33
C ILE A 857 12.53 18.72 -12.80
N LEU A 858 11.39 18.73 -12.10
CA LEU A 858 10.28 19.64 -12.38
C LEU A 858 10.48 20.98 -11.68
N HIS A 859 10.84 20.95 -10.40
CA HIS A 859 11.16 22.14 -9.62
C HIS A 859 11.94 21.77 -8.36
N ASP A 860 12.81 22.68 -7.93
CA ASP A 860 13.52 22.65 -6.67
C ASP A 860 13.11 23.87 -5.82
N THR A 861 12.56 23.61 -4.64
CA THR A 861 12.04 24.67 -3.77
C THR A 861 12.72 24.64 -2.41
N PRO A 862 13.21 25.78 -1.89
CA PRO A 862 13.76 25.85 -0.54
C PRO A 862 12.64 25.67 0.49
N ILE A 863 12.89 24.88 1.52
CA ILE A 863 11.94 24.71 2.62
C ILE A 863 12.09 25.89 3.57
N GLY A 864 11.05 26.72 3.67
CA GLY A 864 11.07 27.95 4.47
C GLY A 864 11.55 27.72 5.91
N GLY A 865 12.54 28.50 6.35
CA GLY A 865 13.09 28.42 7.71
C GLY A 865 14.04 27.24 7.97
N THR A 866 14.46 26.50 6.95
CA THR A 866 15.45 25.41 7.08
C THR A 866 16.53 25.51 5.98
N PRO A 867 17.68 24.83 6.12
CA PRO A 867 18.69 24.75 5.06
C PRO A 867 18.36 23.68 4.00
N LEU A 868 17.17 23.05 4.07
CA LEU A 868 16.79 21.94 3.21
C LEU A 868 16.05 22.42 1.96
N TYR A 869 16.16 21.64 0.90
CA TYR A 869 15.51 21.80 -0.38
C TYR A 869 14.64 20.57 -0.66
N ARG A 870 13.46 20.82 -1.21
CA ARG A 870 12.58 19.80 -1.78
C ARG A 870 12.75 19.83 -3.29
N VAL A 871 13.32 18.77 -3.86
CA VAL A 871 13.51 18.61 -5.30
C VAL A 871 12.48 17.59 -5.78
N VAL A 872 11.57 18.04 -6.64
CA VAL A 872 10.53 17.19 -7.23
C VAL A 872 10.89 16.91 -8.68
N GLY A 873 10.87 15.63 -9.06
CA GLY A 873 11.18 15.18 -10.41
C GLY A 873 10.30 14.02 -10.86
N MET A 874 10.53 13.54 -12.07
CA MET A 874 9.86 12.39 -12.67
C MET A 874 10.91 11.43 -13.23
N VAL A 875 10.65 10.13 -13.15
CA VAL A 875 11.50 9.08 -13.73
C VAL A 875 10.65 7.89 -14.18
N PRO A 876 10.91 7.30 -15.36
CA PRO A 876 10.29 6.04 -15.73
C PRO A 876 10.63 4.95 -14.71
N VAL A 877 9.65 4.13 -14.30
CA VAL A 877 9.85 3.14 -13.23
C VAL A 877 10.94 2.12 -13.59
N ILE A 878 11.07 1.76 -14.86
CA ILE A 878 12.11 0.82 -15.30
C ILE A 878 13.54 1.36 -15.05
N ASP A 879 13.70 2.69 -15.09
CA ASP A 879 14.97 3.36 -14.82
C ASP A 879 15.10 3.81 -13.35
N SER A 880 14.07 3.61 -12.52
CA SER A 880 14.12 3.94 -11.10
C SER A 880 14.78 2.86 -10.26
N PHE A 881 15.01 1.66 -10.81
CA PHE A 881 15.55 0.55 -10.04
C PHE A 881 16.93 0.87 -9.42
N GLY A 882 17.01 0.82 -8.10
CA GLY A 882 18.19 1.17 -7.31
C GLY A 882 18.47 2.67 -7.20
N LEU A 883 17.57 3.54 -7.67
CA LEU A 883 17.77 4.99 -7.68
C LEU A 883 17.90 5.58 -6.27
N GLU A 884 17.11 5.10 -5.31
CA GLU A 884 17.21 5.55 -3.91
C GLU A 884 18.61 5.26 -3.35
N THR A 885 19.13 4.06 -3.59
CA THR A 885 20.46 3.63 -3.16
C THR A 885 21.54 4.48 -3.81
N ASP A 886 21.47 4.71 -5.11
CA ASP A 886 22.41 5.56 -5.84
C ASP A 886 22.42 6.99 -5.30
N ILE A 887 21.24 7.57 -5.05
CA ILE A 887 21.11 8.90 -4.45
C ILE A 887 21.77 8.91 -3.07
N ARG A 888 21.47 7.94 -2.20
CA ARG A 888 22.06 7.89 -0.84
C ARG A 888 23.58 7.73 -0.90
N VAL A 889 24.10 6.86 -1.75
CA VAL A 889 25.55 6.64 -1.89
C VAL A 889 26.25 7.89 -2.43
N MET A 890 25.74 8.48 -3.52
CA MET A 890 26.32 9.68 -4.14
C MET A 890 26.32 10.89 -3.19
N THR A 891 25.32 10.96 -2.32
CA THR A 891 25.12 12.08 -1.39
C THR A 891 25.63 11.79 0.01
N GLN A 892 26.25 10.62 0.24
CA GLN A 892 26.71 10.17 1.57
C GLN A 892 25.60 10.18 2.63
N GLY A 893 24.37 9.87 2.21
CA GLY A 893 23.18 9.85 3.04
C GLY A 893 22.58 11.22 3.36
N LEU A 894 23.07 12.30 2.74
CA LEU A 894 22.54 13.67 2.95
C LEU A 894 21.23 13.95 2.20
N ALA A 895 20.85 13.09 1.26
CA ALA A 895 19.57 13.15 0.57
C ALA A 895 18.73 11.93 0.89
N THR A 896 17.43 12.15 1.10
CA THR A 896 16.42 11.09 1.19
C THR A 896 15.44 11.24 0.04
N CYS A 897 15.06 10.13 -0.56
CA CYS A 897 14.24 10.07 -1.76
C CYS A 897 13.01 9.20 -1.47
N LEU A 898 11.84 9.65 -1.91
CA LEU A 898 10.61 8.87 -1.96
C LEU A 898 10.11 8.80 -3.40
N LEU A 899 9.67 7.62 -3.81
CA LEU A 899 9.18 7.32 -5.15
C LEU A 899 7.73 6.88 -5.06
N HIS A 900 6.87 7.38 -5.94
CA HIS A 900 5.51 6.86 -6.03
C HIS A 900 4.97 6.99 -7.44
N PHE A 901 4.04 6.10 -7.77
CA PHE A 901 3.34 6.12 -9.05
C PHE A 901 2.60 7.45 -9.24
N ALA A 902 2.91 8.15 -10.33
CA ALA A 902 2.33 9.44 -10.64
C ALA A 902 1.42 9.38 -11.87
N ARG A 903 1.89 8.77 -12.97
CA ARG A 903 1.15 8.72 -14.24
C ARG A 903 1.74 7.70 -15.23
N TRP A 904 1.06 7.55 -16.35
CA TRP A 904 1.50 6.78 -17.52
C TRP A 904 1.93 7.72 -18.65
N ASP A 905 3.15 7.54 -19.15
CA ASP A 905 3.68 8.30 -20.29
C ASP A 905 3.89 7.37 -21.49
N ALA A 906 3.75 7.91 -22.71
CA ALA A 906 3.98 7.13 -23.92
C ALA A 906 5.45 6.77 -24.07
N VAL A 907 5.74 5.49 -24.29
CA VAL A 907 7.11 5.02 -24.54
C VAL A 907 7.60 5.60 -25.87
N PRO A 908 8.81 6.18 -25.90
CA PRO A 908 9.38 6.69 -27.14
C PRO A 908 9.62 5.59 -28.18
N GLY A 909 9.36 5.92 -29.45
CA GLY A 909 9.45 4.97 -30.55
C GLY A 909 8.10 4.41 -31.00
N ASP A 910 8.14 3.50 -31.97
CA ASP A 910 6.96 2.81 -32.50
C ASP A 910 7.00 1.32 -32.11
N PRO A 911 5.98 0.79 -31.40
CA PRO A 911 5.93 -0.63 -31.06
C PRO A 911 5.82 -1.57 -32.28
N LEU A 912 5.37 -1.06 -33.44
CA LEU A 912 5.16 -1.84 -34.66
C LEU A 912 6.33 -1.73 -35.66
N ASP A 913 7.40 -1.00 -35.35
CA ASP A 913 8.55 -0.86 -36.24
C ASP A 913 9.42 -2.14 -36.27
N GLU A 914 9.23 -2.95 -37.31
CA GLU A 914 10.00 -4.17 -37.56
C GLU A 914 11.49 -3.91 -37.85
N HIS A 915 11.85 -2.68 -38.24
CA HIS A 915 13.22 -2.30 -38.62
C HIS A 915 13.97 -1.56 -37.50
N ALA A 916 13.36 -1.42 -36.32
CA ALA A 916 14.01 -0.77 -35.18
C ALA A 916 15.26 -1.55 -34.74
N PHE A 917 16.36 -0.83 -34.49
CA PHE A 917 17.62 -1.42 -34.03
C PHE A 917 17.56 -1.76 -32.54
N ILE A 918 17.62 -3.04 -32.21
CA ILE A 918 17.61 -3.54 -30.83
C ILE A 918 18.92 -4.30 -30.56
N PRO A 919 19.88 -3.71 -29.82
CA PRO A 919 21.14 -4.38 -29.52
C PRO A 919 20.95 -5.48 -28.47
N GLN A 920 21.63 -6.62 -28.65
CA GLN A 920 21.67 -7.69 -27.64
C GLN A 920 22.43 -7.23 -26.40
N LEU A 921 21.88 -7.52 -25.21
CA LEU A 921 22.48 -7.26 -23.90
C LEU A 921 22.89 -5.80 -23.63
N LYS A 922 22.39 -4.84 -24.41
CA LYS A 922 22.59 -3.40 -24.20
C LYS A 922 21.26 -2.67 -24.16
N PRO A 923 21.17 -1.51 -23.48
CA PRO A 923 19.98 -0.67 -23.55
C PRO A 923 19.68 -0.25 -24.99
N ALA A 924 18.41 -0.35 -25.38
CA ALA A 924 17.97 0.09 -26.70
C ALA A 924 18.07 1.62 -26.85
N PRO A 925 18.34 2.14 -28.06
CA PRO A 925 18.26 3.58 -28.33
C PRO A 925 16.87 4.13 -28.04
N PHE A 926 16.79 5.43 -27.71
CA PHE A 926 15.54 6.10 -27.31
C PHE A 926 14.36 5.83 -28.26
N ASN A 927 14.55 5.93 -29.59
CA ASN A 927 13.48 5.72 -30.57
C ASN A 927 13.10 4.26 -30.80
N SER A 928 13.83 3.30 -30.23
CA SER A 928 13.59 1.86 -30.39
C SER A 928 13.09 1.20 -29.10
N LEU A 929 12.88 1.99 -28.03
CA LEU A 929 12.44 1.51 -26.72
C LEU A 929 11.07 0.83 -26.76
N ALA A 930 10.07 1.46 -27.42
CA ALA A 930 8.73 0.89 -27.52
C ALA A 930 8.75 -0.52 -28.14
N ARG A 931 9.51 -0.69 -29.22
CA ARG A 931 9.70 -1.98 -29.88
C ARG A 931 10.39 -2.99 -28.97
N ASP A 932 11.51 -2.60 -28.35
CA ASP A 932 12.26 -3.45 -27.43
C ASP A 932 11.39 -3.97 -26.27
N PHE A 933 10.61 -3.08 -25.65
CA PHE A 933 9.70 -3.44 -24.56
C PHE A 933 8.57 -4.36 -25.00
N VAL A 934 7.95 -4.12 -26.16
CA VAL A 934 6.92 -5.01 -26.71
C VAL A 934 7.49 -6.39 -26.99
N THR A 935 8.59 -6.49 -27.74
CA THR A 935 9.18 -7.79 -28.12
C THR A 935 9.62 -8.59 -26.88
N LYS A 936 10.26 -7.95 -25.89
CA LYS A 936 10.68 -8.61 -24.64
C LYS A 936 9.49 -9.06 -23.79
N THR A 937 8.46 -8.22 -23.66
CA THR A 937 7.25 -8.55 -22.88
C THR A 937 6.49 -9.71 -23.52
N ARG A 938 6.35 -9.71 -24.85
CA ARG A 938 5.72 -10.80 -25.61
C ARG A 938 6.48 -12.12 -25.44
N LYS A 939 7.81 -12.08 -25.59
CA LYS A 939 8.68 -13.25 -25.38
C LYS A 939 8.51 -13.83 -23.96
N ARG A 940 8.42 -12.98 -22.93
CA ARG A 940 8.23 -13.42 -21.53
C ARG A 940 6.88 -14.08 -21.30
N LYS A 941 5.81 -13.53 -21.88
CA LYS A 941 4.46 -14.10 -21.77
C LYS A 941 4.26 -15.37 -22.60
N GLY A 942 5.21 -15.71 -23.47
CA GLY A 942 5.10 -16.88 -24.35
C GLY A 942 4.23 -16.64 -25.59
N ILE A 943 3.90 -15.39 -25.91
CA ILE A 943 3.16 -15.01 -27.11
C ILE A 943 4.12 -14.68 -28.26
N GLY A 944 3.70 -14.94 -29.51
CA GLY A 944 4.55 -14.80 -30.69
C GLY A 944 5.21 -13.41 -30.79
N GLN A 945 6.46 -13.32 -31.29
CA GLN A 945 7.30 -12.11 -31.15
C GLN A 945 6.67 -10.83 -31.68
N ASP A 946 5.90 -10.88 -32.77
CA ASP A 946 5.38 -9.70 -33.45
C ASP A 946 3.86 -9.52 -33.30
N PRO A 947 3.40 -8.34 -32.86
CA PRO A 947 1.99 -7.98 -32.95
C PRO A 947 1.65 -7.67 -34.42
N SER A 948 1.09 -8.65 -35.13
CA SER A 948 0.71 -8.48 -36.54
C SER A 948 -0.80 -8.30 -36.73
N LEU A 949 -1.17 -7.34 -37.59
CA LEU A 949 -2.53 -7.18 -38.12
C LEU A 949 -3.02 -8.42 -38.89
N THR A 950 -2.10 -9.21 -39.48
CA THR A 950 -2.43 -10.46 -40.19
C THR A 950 -3.02 -11.53 -39.28
N LYS A 951 -2.92 -11.38 -37.95
CA LYS A 951 -3.62 -12.24 -36.99
C LYS A 951 -5.14 -12.04 -37.03
N TYR A 952 -5.59 -10.85 -37.44
CA TYR A 952 -7.00 -10.46 -37.39
C TYR A 952 -7.63 -10.24 -38.77
N LEU A 953 -6.82 -9.84 -39.75
CA LEU A 953 -7.20 -9.56 -41.13
C LEU A 953 -6.53 -10.51 -42.12
N ASP A 954 -7.19 -10.73 -43.26
CA ASP A 954 -6.58 -11.40 -44.40
C ASP A 954 -5.41 -10.58 -44.96
N GLU A 955 -4.36 -11.26 -45.40
CA GLU A 955 -3.12 -10.61 -45.90
C GLU A 955 -3.38 -9.63 -47.05
N SER A 956 -4.35 -9.91 -47.92
CA SER A 956 -4.72 -9.03 -49.03
C SER A 956 -5.25 -7.68 -48.52
N VAL A 957 -6.10 -7.70 -47.49
CA VAL A 957 -6.66 -6.47 -46.89
C VAL A 957 -5.58 -5.67 -46.18
N VAL A 958 -4.64 -6.35 -45.51
CA VAL A 958 -3.49 -5.68 -44.88
C VAL A 958 -2.59 -5.00 -45.91
N MET A 959 -2.35 -5.63 -47.07
CA MET A 959 -1.58 -5.01 -48.15
C MET A 959 -2.30 -3.78 -48.71
N GLU A 960 -3.62 -3.84 -48.94
CA GLU A 960 -4.39 -2.68 -49.40
C GLU A 960 -4.33 -1.51 -48.41
N LEU A 961 -4.36 -1.80 -47.09
CA LEU A 961 -4.24 -0.79 -46.05
C LEU A 961 -2.83 -0.14 -46.04
N LYS A 962 -1.77 -0.93 -46.26
CA LYS A 962 -0.39 -0.41 -46.41
C LYS A 962 -0.24 0.43 -47.68
N GLU A 963 -0.76 -0.04 -48.81
CA GLU A 963 -0.70 0.68 -50.10
C GLU A 963 -1.47 2.00 -50.07
N SER A 964 -2.58 2.05 -49.33
CA SER A 964 -3.37 3.28 -49.14
C SER A 964 -2.79 4.27 -48.13
N GLY A 965 -1.70 3.91 -47.43
CA GLY A 965 -1.05 4.74 -46.42
C GLY A 965 -1.91 4.98 -45.17
N VAL A 966 -2.86 4.07 -44.91
CA VAL A 966 -3.71 4.10 -43.69
C VAL A 966 -2.93 3.60 -42.49
N ILE A 967 -2.06 2.60 -42.69
CA ILE A 967 -1.18 1.97 -41.69
C ILE A 967 0.27 2.00 -42.13
#